data_AF-A0A1Y2H4Z2-F1
#
_entry.id   AF-A0A1Y2H4Z2-F1
#
_cell.length_a   1.000
_cell.length_b   1.000
_cell.length_c   1.000
_cell.angle_alpha   90.00
_cell.angle_beta   90.00
_cell.angle_gamma   90.00
#
_symmetry.space_group_name_H-M   'P 1'
#
loop_
_entity.id
_entity.type
_entity.pdbx_description
1 polymer ?
#
loop_
_entity_poly.entity_id
_entity_poly.type
_entity_poly.pdbx_seq_one_letter_code
_entity_poly.pdbx_strand_id
1 'polypeptide(L)'
;MTCTEFPEPSGADGASRCSPTRPISTLAESSASSLLPAELLYLTVLLAQPSSKIPVSCSLLHSICQNGRHVQFPWRNLVLLTRSARTSRPVKKNFIECHQSNLVKTLKMFLAAAFNRLDTRLTGFAPSQPAQADPMFTTEYLQHLYSRVLLQWPVSQFPLSFYSAQTRKCSLEAVLPTLESSLGYPVRRFAWRPLIHGLLLPVYFLRAGRLELLDQCLHLLRSAPAWQIVEIPLSWNSWQVLFLDDRIRVSSFCAYAAAQDDNFESPGASYPLVLATMALLDWSLPTLQVILAHFPSLSVSTIAEHVWDRGDFIIDSMFDVLDNAVPDSVDRIIDLYKWLQGHIGYSFAFFPLLSALPTKGIRNYSTRVLLEVDLPTLTAFEGDWQLWSTMRAQLELAVVDLIDEHKDEQLLLIALDHGLLQRTGWARLISLNPTQWWPVIQKHVPATGNEHYITVAQALLLLAVDRSQPSKIIRLADIITRDLNADVLDVILHDEGDLKSYFTVVSIMRTLAPTLPDPSRSLGRALTFLASQHTDLAEISTYKLCTLVSVLFHTASSRLPRNRPVDCLAGMSPNHMASIAVAFLVSTLLFGYPMSRVYPGQSSLAVADSLLTYAAQVIPDPRTASFFDLVPVCLRAIVATMIREWTKSTVVEEEKKEEEEDENEDEDEDDDNWFRSDKDTIQWTLAHLVRLDSQFVAAVLDHDWDASLVAFAKAPIPAEDQDCATVAGYIVELVATQQVSQAAEYWQSVDRTVSRDVVARMARWMAQLNYSNSPATEERIVAVVQQLSCNTSF
;
A
#
# COMPACT_ATOMS: atom_id res chain seq x y z
N MET A 1 -24.98 -77.32 15.05
CA MET A 1 -23.78 -78.05 14.57
C MET A 1 -22.57 -77.28 15.10
N THR A 2 -22.17 -77.44 16.36
CA THR A 2 -21.34 -78.50 16.99
C THR A 2 -19.89 -78.58 16.48
N CYS A 3 -18.99 -78.43 17.46
CA CYS A 3 -17.66 -79.05 17.61
C CYS A 3 -16.47 -78.43 16.83
N THR A 4 -15.26 -78.27 17.37
CA THR A 4 -14.61 -78.67 18.66
C THR A 4 -13.16 -78.15 18.68
N GLU A 5 -12.68 -77.73 19.87
CA GLU A 5 -11.40 -78.06 20.56
C GLU A 5 -10.04 -77.83 19.85
N PHE A 6 -9.00 -77.23 20.47
CA PHE A 6 -8.15 -77.65 21.61
C PHE A 6 -7.12 -76.50 21.92
N PRO A 7 -6.26 -76.54 22.97
CA PRO A 7 -6.51 -76.55 24.42
C PRO A 7 -5.73 -75.45 25.19
N GLU A 8 -6.09 -75.27 26.46
CA GLU A 8 -5.26 -74.62 27.48
C GLU A 8 -4.06 -75.50 27.88
N PRO A 9 -2.96 -74.90 28.37
CA PRO A 9 -2.16 -75.51 29.41
C PRO A 9 -2.27 -74.70 30.72
N SER A 10 -2.61 -75.46 31.75
CA SER A 10 -2.61 -75.14 33.17
C SER A 10 -1.26 -74.68 33.72
N GLY A 11 -1.36 -73.81 34.73
CA GLY A 11 -0.35 -73.25 35.62
C GLY A 11 0.95 -74.04 35.89
N ALA A 12 2.03 -73.26 35.98
CA ALA A 12 3.14 -73.54 36.88
C ALA A 12 3.57 -72.23 37.55
N ASP A 13 3.49 -72.24 38.88
CA ASP A 13 4.01 -71.24 39.79
C ASP A 13 5.48 -70.89 39.49
N GLY A 14 5.73 -69.59 39.38
CA GLY A 14 7.07 -69.05 39.20
C GLY A 14 7.09 -67.58 39.58
N ALA A 15 6.98 -67.30 40.88
CA ALA A 15 7.18 -65.98 41.45
C ALA A 15 8.64 -65.51 41.22
N SER A 16 8.92 -64.95 40.04
CA SER A 16 10.14 -64.18 39.79
C SER A 16 9.90 -62.75 40.27
N ARG A 17 10.27 -62.50 41.52
CA ARG A 17 10.53 -61.14 42.02
C ARG A 17 11.72 -60.57 41.23
N CYS A 18 11.43 -59.82 40.17
CA CYS A 18 12.42 -58.88 39.62
C CYS A 18 12.64 -57.76 40.65
N SER A 19 13.65 -57.95 41.48
CA SER A 19 14.16 -56.91 42.38
C SER A 19 14.59 -55.67 41.58
N PRO A 20 14.35 -54.45 42.06
CA PRO A 20 14.92 -53.25 41.46
C PRO A 20 16.44 -53.28 41.68
N THR A 21 17.16 -53.08 40.59
CA THR A 21 18.61 -53.01 40.48
C THR A 21 19.18 -52.00 41.48
N ARG A 22 20.09 -52.48 42.34
CA ARG A 22 20.95 -51.64 43.20
C ARG A 22 21.75 -50.64 42.35
N PRO A 23 22.09 -49.46 42.90
CA PRO A 23 23.00 -48.54 42.22
C PRO A 23 24.39 -49.16 42.11
N ILE A 24 24.99 -49.01 40.92
CA ILE A 24 26.37 -49.37 40.60
C ILE A 24 27.29 -48.47 41.42
N SER A 25 27.65 -48.91 42.62
CA SER A 25 28.62 -48.21 43.45
C SER A 25 29.50 -49.21 44.21
N THR A 26 30.07 -50.18 43.49
CA THR A 26 31.28 -50.93 43.85
C THR A 26 31.79 -51.67 42.60
N LEU A 27 32.24 -50.93 41.59
CA LEU A 27 33.14 -51.48 40.55
C LEU A 27 34.58 -51.33 41.07
N ALA A 28 34.88 -52.04 42.14
CA ALA A 28 36.26 -52.32 42.54
C ALA A 28 36.58 -53.73 42.01
N GLU A 29 37.44 -53.78 40.98
CA GLU A 29 38.24 -54.94 40.58
C GLU A 29 37.50 -56.19 40.02
N SER A 30 36.47 -56.04 39.20
CA SER A 30 36.05 -57.12 38.29
C SER A 30 36.86 -57.02 36.98
N SER A 31 37.72 -58.01 36.70
CA SER A 31 38.46 -58.07 35.43
C SER A 31 37.50 -58.10 34.24
N ALA A 32 37.85 -57.45 33.12
CA ALA A 32 37.02 -57.40 31.90
C ALA A 32 36.61 -58.79 31.36
N SER A 33 37.32 -59.85 31.76
CA SER A 33 37.02 -61.26 31.47
C SER A 33 35.79 -61.83 32.20
N SER A 34 35.20 -61.10 33.16
CA SER A 34 34.02 -61.53 33.93
C SER A 34 32.68 -61.03 33.38
N LEU A 35 32.70 -60.15 32.36
CA LEU A 35 31.49 -59.60 31.75
C LEU A 35 30.88 -60.61 30.77
N LEU A 36 29.55 -60.77 30.83
CA LEU A 36 28.85 -61.54 29.80
C LEU A 36 28.99 -60.85 28.43
N PRO A 37 29.05 -61.59 27.31
CA PRO A 37 29.18 -60.99 25.97
C PRO A 37 28.14 -59.91 25.67
N ALA A 38 26.91 -60.06 26.18
CA ALA A 38 25.85 -59.06 26.02
C ALA A 38 26.10 -57.78 26.85
N GLU A 39 26.65 -57.90 28.06
CA GLU A 39 27.01 -56.76 28.91
C GLU A 39 28.22 -56.02 28.33
N LEU A 40 29.21 -56.76 27.84
CA LEU A 40 30.36 -56.19 27.13
C LEU A 40 29.92 -55.46 25.86
N LEU A 41 29.01 -56.05 25.07
CA LEU A 41 28.43 -55.40 23.89
C LEU A 41 27.68 -54.13 24.28
N TYR A 42 26.83 -54.19 25.31
CA TYR A 42 26.09 -53.04 25.82
C TYR A 42 27.02 -51.91 26.27
N LEU A 43 28.06 -52.21 27.06
CA LEU A 43 29.07 -51.25 27.50
C LEU A 43 29.90 -50.70 26.33
N THR A 44 30.21 -51.53 25.33
CA THR A 44 30.92 -51.10 24.12
C THR A 44 30.07 -50.11 23.32
N VAL A 45 28.77 -50.38 23.17
CA VAL A 45 27.83 -49.47 22.50
C VAL A 45 27.66 -48.19 23.31
N LEU A 46 27.54 -48.30 24.63
CA LEU A 46 27.44 -47.16 25.54
C LEU A 46 28.63 -46.19 25.41
N LEU A 47 29.84 -46.74 25.24
CA LEU A 47 31.08 -45.97 25.11
C LEU A 47 31.41 -45.56 23.66
N ALA A 48 30.70 -46.10 22.67
CA ALA A 48 30.91 -45.78 21.27
C ALA A 48 30.41 -44.37 20.92
N GLN A 49 31.05 -43.74 19.92
CA GLN A 49 30.55 -42.50 19.34
C GLN A 49 29.31 -42.78 18.46
N PRO A 50 28.27 -41.95 18.53
CA PRO A 50 27.08 -42.12 17.71
C PRO A 50 27.44 -42.01 16.22
N SER A 51 27.12 -43.04 15.47
CA SER A 51 27.30 -43.10 14.00
C SER A 51 26.12 -43.82 13.39
N SER A 52 25.53 -43.26 12.34
CA SER A 52 24.40 -43.86 11.61
C SER A 52 24.70 -45.25 11.04
N LYS A 53 25.98 -45.61 10.90
CA LYS A 53 26.42 -46.91 10.38
C LYS A 53 26.33 -48.05 11.41
N ILE A 54 26.37 -47.73 12.70
CA ILE A 54 26.42 -48.74 13.78
C ILE A 54 25.07 -49.46 13.96
N PRO A 55 23.91 -48.77 14.01
CA PRO A 55 22.62 -49.46 14.17
C PRO A 55 22.16 -50.22 12.91
N VAL A 56 22.54 -49.74 11.72
CA VAL A 56 22.06 -50.30 10.43
C VAL A 56 22.66 -51.67 10.14
N SER A 57 23.81 -51.98 10.73
CA SER A 57 24.57 -53.21 10.46
C SER A 57 24.22 -54.40 11.37
N CYS A 58 23.41 -54.20 12.43
CA CYS A 58 23.05 -55.27 13.36
C CYS A 58 21.73 -54.99 14.10
N SER A 59 20.77 -55.92 14.03
CA SER A 59 19.46 -55.79 14.68
C SER A 59 19.53 -55.74 16.21
N LEU A 60 20.49 -56.45 16.82
CA LEU A 60 20.74 -56.40 18.26
C LEU A 60 21.27 -55.02 18.68
N LEU A 61 22.22 -54.46 17.93
CA LEU A 61 22.72 -53.10 18.15
C LEU A 61 21.61 -52.07 17.97
N HIS A 62 20.78 -52.23 16.93
CA HIS A 62 19.61 -51.40 16.69
C HIS A 62 18.66 -51.40 17.90
N SER A 63 18.32 -52.59 18.42
CA SER A 63 17.46 -52.74 19.61
C SER A 63 18.10 -52.12 20.86
N ILE A 64 19.40 -52.30 21.08
CA ILE A 64 20.12 -51.68 22.20
C ILE A 64 20.08 -50.15 22.10
N CYS A 65 20.31 -49.59 20.91
CA CYS A 65 20.23 -48.14 20.68
C CYS A 65 18.80 -47.59 20.80
N GLN A 66 17.77 -48.37 20.46
CA GLN A 66 16.36 -47.95 20.50
C GLN A 66 15.67 -48.15 21.84
N ASN A 67 16.11 -49.12 22.66
CA ASN A 67 15.44 -49.47 23.90
C ASN A 67 16.31 -49.27 25.15
N GLY A 68 17.64 -49.17 24.99
CA GLY A 68 18.57 -49.00 26.09
C GLY A 68 18.62 -47.55 26.59
N ARG A 69 17.88 -47.23 27.66
CA ARG A 69 17.88 -45.89 28.29
C ARG A 69 19.29 -45.37 28.57
N HIS A 70 20.19 -46.21 29.08
CA HIS A 70 21.55 -45.77 29.39
C HIS A 70 22.41 -45.53 28.16
N VAL A 71 22.09 -46.08 26.99
CA VAL A 71 22.79 -45.82 25.72
C VAL A 71 22.23 -44.56 25.06
N GLN A 72 20.91 -44.37 25.12
CA GLN A 72 20.25 -43.24 24.46
C GLN A 72 20.70 -41.89 24.98
N PHE A 73 20.80 -41.69 26.30
CA PHE A 73 21.15 -40.38 26.83
C PHE A 73 22.59 -39.96 26.52
N PRO A 74 23.63 -40.81 26.71
CA PRO A 74 24.98 -40.48 26.29
C PRO A 74 25.11 -40.25 24.79
N TRP A 75 24.41 -41.03 23.95
CA TRP A 75 24.44 -40.83 22.51
C TRP A 75 23.75 -39.53 22.09
N ARG A 76 22.58 -39.21 22.66
CA ARG A 76 21.90 -37.91 22.47
C ARG A 76 22.80 -36.76 22.92
N ASN A 77 23.43 -36.89 24.09
CA ASN A 77 24.40 -35.90 24.57
C ASN A 77 25.59 -35.77 23.61
N LEU A 78 26.12 -36.86 23.07
CA LEU A 78 27.22 -36.78 22.11
C LEU A 78 26.78 -36.09 20.81
N VAL A 79 25.56 -36.32 20.33
CA VAL A 79 25.02 -35.63 19.15
C VAL A 79 24.78 -34.15 19.44
N LEU A 80 24.16 -33.79 20.57
CA LEU A 80 23.80 -32.41 20.87
C LEU A 80 24.97 -31.56 21.38
N LEU A 81 25.87 -32.19 22.15
CA LEU A 81 26.76 -31.51 23.10
C LEU A 81 28.24 -31.72 22.78
N THR A 82 28.60 -32.39 21.68
CA THR A 82 30.02 -32.52 21.28
C THR A 82 30.41 -31.36 20.36
N ARG A 83 31.60 -30.79 20.59
CA ARG A 83 32.15 -29.71 19.75
C ARG A 83 32.38 -30.27 18.34
N SER A 84 31.82 -29.62 17.32
CA SER A 84 32.08 -29.99 15.92
C SER A 84 33.60 -29.90 15.67
N ALA A 85 34.25 -31.04 15.42
CA ALA A 85 35.71 -31.20 15.50
C ALA A 85 36.53 -30.44 14.43
N ARG A 86 36.01 -29.38 13.81
CA ARG A 86 36.53 -28.82 12.55
C ARG A 86 36.91 -27.34 12.49
N THR A 87 36.76 -26.55 13.55
CA THR A 87 37.20 -25.14 13.50
C THR A 87 38.51 -24.95 14.26
N SER A 88 39.62 -25.38 13.68
CA SER A 88 40.99 -25.12 14.17
C SER A 88 41.50 -23.70 13.84
N ARG A 89 40.65 -22.81 13.28
CA ARG A 89 41.03 -21.42 13.07
C ARG A 89 40.81 -20.62 14.36
N PRO A 90 41.82 -19.90 14.87
CA PRO A 90 41.63 -18.99 15.99
C PRO A 90 40.65 -17.88 15.56
N VAL A 91 39.41 -17.96 16.05
CA VAL A 91 38.39 -16.93 15.83
C VAL A 91 38.89 -15.67 16.54
N LYS A 92 38.96 -14.54 15.81
CA LYS A 92 39.26 -13.23 16.39
C LYS A 92 38.31 -12.98 17.56
N LYS A 93 38.88 -12.68 18.73
CA LYS A 93 38.15 -12.37 19.97
C LYS A 93 37.11 -11.28 19.67
N ASN A 94 35.82 -11.60 19.88
CA ASN A 94 34.72 -10.70 20.30
C ASN A 94 33.34 -11.10 19.78
N PHE A 95 33.21 -12.13 18.92
CA PHE A 95 31.90 -12.73 18.62
C PHE A 95 31.80 -14.11 19.27
N ILE A 96 30.77 -14.31 20.09
CA ILE A 96 30.60 -15.56 20.83
C ILE A 96 30.11 -16.69 19.93
N GLU A 97 30.72 -17.86 20.14
CA GLU A 97 30.44 -19.17 19.55
C GLU A 97 29.00 -19.72 19.76
N CYS A 98 28.00 -18.92 20.18
CA CYS A 98 26.64 -19.42 20.43
C CYS A 98 26.03 -20.01 19.15
N HIS A 99 26.11 -19.28 18.04
CA HIS A 99 25.77 -19.74 16.70
C HIS A 99 26.62 -20.93 16.21
N GLN A 100 27.74 -21.22 16.88
CA GLN A 100 28.63 -22.33 16.54
C GLN A 100 28.40 -23.59 17.39
N SER A 101 27.53 -23.53 18.41
CA SER A 101 27.18 -24.71 19.20
C SER A 101 26.55 -25.79 18.33
N ASN A 102 26.87 -27.06 18.62
CA ASN A 102 26.30 -28.17 17.87
C ASN A 102 24.79 -28.31 18.14
N LEU A 103 24.34 -27.87 19.32
CA LEU A 103 22.94 -27.80 19.67
C LEU A 103 22.17 -26.86 18.74
N VAL A 104 22.57 -25.58 18.61
CA VAL A 104 21.88 -24.62 17.71
C VAL A 104 21.80 -25.17 16.29
N LYS A 105 22.89 -25.72 15.76
CA LYS A 105 22.91 -26.34 14.42
C LYS A 105 21.95 -27.52 14.30
N THR A 106 21.91 -28.37 15.32
CA THR A 106 21.03 -29.55 15.34
C THR A 106 19.56 -29.14 15.47
N LEU A 107 19.25 -28.18 16.34
CA LEU A 107 17.90 -27.65 16.51
C LEU A 107 17.41 -26.96 15.22
N LYS A 108 18.25 -26.14 14.58
CA LYS A 108 17.92 -25.54 13.26
C LYS A 108 17.67 -26.61 12.20
N MET A 109 18.49 -27.67 12.16
CA MET A 109 18.28 -28.80 11.25
C MET A 109 16.97 -29.53 11.56
N PHE A 110 16.59 -29.66 12.83
CA PHE A 110 15.33 -30.28 13.23
C PHE A 110 14.11 -29.41 12.93
N LEU A 111 14.19 -28.11 13.15
CA LEU A 111 13.16 -27.17 12.73
C LEU A 111 13.01 -27.19 11.21
N ALA A 112 14.11 -27.14 10.47
CA ALA A 112 14.08 -27.32 9.03
C ALA A 112 13.42 -28.65 8.66
N ALA A 113 13.81 -29.78 9.25
CA ALA A 113 13.18 -31.08 8.97
C ALA A 113 11.68 -31.12 9.32
N ALA A 114 11.26 -30.46 10.41
CA ALA A 114 9.86 -30.33 10.79
C ALA A 114 9.08 -29.49 9.77
N PHE A 115 9.68 -28.39 9.28
CA PHE A 115 9.11 -27.54 8.25
C PHE A 115 9.18 -28.17 6.85
N ASN A 116 10.10 -29.09 6.57
CA ASN A 116 10.33 -29.69 5.24
C ASN A 116 9.20 -30.60 4.73
N ARG A 117 8.16 -30.86 5.51
CA ARG A 117 6.95 -31.53 5.01
C ARG A 117 6.17 -30.51 4.17
N LEU A 118 5.71 -30.94 2.99
CA LEU A 118 5.39 -30.11 1.80
C LEU A 118 4.55 -28.83 2.04
N ASP A 119 3.74 -28.76 3.10
CA ASP A 119 2.88 -27.60 3.40
C ASP A 119 3.48 -26.60 4.42
N THR A 120 4.30 -27.06 5.38
CA THR A 120 4.84 -26.22 6.48
C THR A 120 6.07 -25.40 6.09
N ARG A 121 6.74 -25.78 4.99
CA ARG A 121 7.98 -25.15 4.52
C ARG A 121 7.74 -23.76 3.95
N LEU A 122 6.51 -23.54 3.47
CA LEU A 122 6.08 -22.30 2.86
C LEU A 122 5.72 -21.25 3.90
N THR A 123 5.34 -21.66 5.11
CA THR A 123 4.73 -20.73 6.06
C THR A 123 5.70 -20.19 7.12
N GLY A 124 6.65 -21.02 7.57
CA GLY A 124 7.60 -20.60 8.61
C GLY A 124 6.97 -20.37 9.99
N PHE A 125 5.70 -20.72 10.20
CA PHE A 125 5.06 -20.72 11.53
C PHE A 125 5.29 -22.05 12.25
N ALA A 126 5.25 -22.03 13.58
CA ALA A 126 5.22 -23.27 14.37
C ALA A 126 3.99 -24.11 13.96
N PRO A 127 4.06 -25.44 13.84
CA PRO A 127 2.91 -26.26 13.47
C PRO A 127 1.87 -26.34 14.61
N SER A 128 0.58 -26.24 14.29
CA SER A 128 -0.52 -26.46 15.24
C SER A 128 -0.62 -27.92 15.67
N GLN A 129 -0.34 -28.84 14.74
CA GLN A 129 -0.37 -30.28 14.97
C GLN A 129 0.97 -30.90 14.57
N PRO A 130 1.94 -31.01 15.49
CA PRO A 130 3.26 -31.51 15.14
C PRO A 130 3.24 -33.02 14.85
N ALA A 131 3.54 -33.39 13.60
CA ALA A 131 3.16 -34.69 12.99
C ALA A 131 3.85 -35.98 13.50
N GLN A 132 4.80 -35.92 14.43
CA GLN A 132 5.48 -37.10 15.04
C GLN A 132 5.84 -36.80 16.49
N ALA A 133 6.28 -37.72 17.34
CA ALA A 133 6.97 -37.33 18.57
C ALA A 133 8.34 -36.70 18.24
N ASP A 134 8.90 -35.86 19.12
CA ASP A 134 10.25 -35.34 18.91
C ASP A 134 11.24 -36.52 18.87
N PRO A 135 12.09 -36.62 17.82
CA PRO A 135 12.97 -37.78 17.65
C PRO A 135 14.06 -37.87 18.72
N MET A 136 14.33 -36.78 19.46
CA MET A 136 15.44 -36.70 20.42
C MET A 136 15.01 -36.30 21.83
N PHE A 137 14.09 -35.35 21.96
CA PHE A 137 13.70 -34.80 23.25
C PHE A 137 12.45 -35.50 23.79
N THR A 138 12.64 -36.26 24.87
CA THR A 138 11.55 -36.82 25.66
C THR A 138 11.48 -36.10 27.00
N THR A 139 10.32 -36.11 27.65
CA THR A 139 10.11 -35.58 29.01
C THR A 139 11.18 -36.11 29.98
N GLU A 140 11.41 -37.42 29.97
CA GLU A 140 12.44 -38.08 30.79
C GLU A 140 13.86 -37.55 30.50
N TYR A 141 14.16 -37.27 29.23
CA TYR A 141 15.47 -36.78 28.83
C TYR A 141 15.67 -35.31 29.21
N LEU A 142 14.64 -34.47 29.10
CA LEU A 142 14.67 -33.09 29.59
C LEU A 142 14.85 -33.05 31.09
N GLN A 143 14.11 -33.86 31.85
CA GLN A 143 14.29 -34.02 33.29
C GLN A 143 15.73 -34.45 33.61
N HIS A 144 16.30 -35.41 32.88
CA HIS A 144 17.69 -35.82 33.03
C HIS A 144 18.68 -34.67 32.76
N LEU A 145 18.47 -33.93 31.67
CA LEU A 145 19.33 -32.83 31.21
C LEU A 145 19.32 -31.65 32.20
N TYR A 146 18.15 -31.26 32.70
CA TYR A 146 18.02 -30.17 33.67
C TYR A 146 18.43 -30.60 35.08
N SER A 147 18.08 -31.82 35.51
CA SER A 147 18.40 -32.32 36.87
C SER A 147 19.88 -32.54 37.12
N ARG A 148 20.65 -32.89 36.09
CA ARG A 148 22.09 -33.11 36.21
C ARG A 148 22.92 -31.85 36.08
N VAL A 149 22.30 -30.73 35.69
CA VAL A 149 23.07 -29.54 35.30
C VAL A 149 22.52 -28.25 35.86
N LEU A 150 21.26 -27.91 35.60
CA LEU A 150 20.65 -26.65 36.08
C LEU A 150 20.18 -26.76 37.53
N LEU A 151 19.64 -27.91 37.95
CA LEU A 151 19.11 -28.10 39.30
C LEU A 151 20.19 -28.31 40.39
N GLN A 152 21.41 -28.69 40.00
CA GLN A 152 22.53 -28.92 40.95
C GLN A 152 23.33 -27.64 41.26
N TRP A 153 22.83 -26.49 40.80
CA TRP A 153 23.55 -25.23 40.83
C TRP A 153 23.42 -24.52 42.19
N PRO A 154 24.53 -24.20 42.89
CA PRO A 154 24.49 -23.48 44.16
C PRO A 154 24.11 -21.99 43.95
N VAL A 155 23.03 -21.54 44.60
CA VAL A 155 22.44 -20.17 44.46
C VAL A 155 23.20 -19.12 45.27
N SER A 156 23.92 -19.53 46.32
CA SER A 156 24.34 -18.67 47.41
C SER A 156 25.41 -17.61 47.09
N GLN A 157 25.77 -17.40 45.82
CA GLN A 157 26.83 -16.47 45.41
C GLN A 157 26.46 -15.55 44.22
N PHE A 158 25.17 -15.41 43.88
CA PHE A 158 24.76 -14.59 42.74
C PHE A 158 24.38 -13.15 43.17
N PRO A 159 25.24 -12.12 42.94
CA PRO A 159 24.84 -10.74 43.16
C PRO A 159 24.01 -10.25 41.95
N LEU A 160 22.74 -10.64 41.89
CA LEU A 160 21.81 -10.16 40.85
C LEU A 160 21.69 -8.63 40.83
N SER A 161 21.89 -8.00 41.99
CA SER A 161 21.95 -6.54 42.15
C SER A 161 23.11 -5.86 41.40
N PHE A 162 24.20 -6.59 41.11
CA PHE A 162 25.32 -6.05 40.34
C PHE A 162 24.96 -5.93 38.85
N TYR A 163 24.18 -6.88 38.34
CA TYR A 163 23.80 -6.91 36.94
C TYR A 163 22.67 -5.92 36.65
N SER A 164 21.68 -5.75 37.54
CA SER A 164 20.57 -4.81 37.30
C SER A 164 20.99 -3.34 37.06
N ALA A 165 22.16 -2.92 37.55
CA ALA A 165 22.69 -1.57 37.33
C ALA A 165 23.53 -1.43 36.03
N GLN A 166 24.03 -2.54 35.48
CA GLN A 166 24.95 -2.57 34.32
C GLN A 166 24.31 -3.19 33.06
N THR A 167 23.15 -3.84 33.19
CA THR A 167 22.44 -4.60 32.14
C THR A 167 22.00 -3.79 30.94
N ARG A 168 21.76 -2.47 31.06
CA ARG A 168 21.36 -1.63 29.90
C ARG A 168 22.43 -1.60 28.79
N LYS A 169 23.71 -1.87 29.09
CA LYS A 169 24.81 -1.90 28.10
C LYS A 169 25.50 -3.25 27.98
N CYS A 170 25.13 -4.23 28.81
CA CYS A 170 25.75 -5.55 28.77
C CYS A 170 24.94 -6.47 27.87
N SER A 171 25.53 -6.90 26.75
CA SER A 171 24.94 -7.93 25.91
C SER A 171 24.81 -9.25 26.67
N LEU A 172 23.80 -10.05 26.35
CA LEU A 172 23.68 -11.44 26.84
C LEU A 172 24.98 -12.22 26.59
N GLU A 173 25.67 -11.89 25.50
CA GLU A 173 27.01 -12.39 25.18
C GLU A 173 28.08 -12.02 26.22
N ALA A 174 28.07 -10.81 26.79
CA ALA A 174 29.01 -10.45 27.85
C ALA A 174 28.61 -11.07 29.20
N VAL A 175 27.31 -11.18 29.47
CA VAL A 175 26.78 -11.65 30.75
C VAL A 175 26.96 -13.16 30.92
N LEU A 176 26.50 -13.96 29.95
CA LEU A 176 26.42 -15.42 30.10
C LEU A 176 27.78 -16.10 30.35
N PRO A 177 28.87 -15.81 29.63
CA PRO A 177 30.18 -16.43 29.91
C PRO A 177 30.77 -15.97 31.24
N THR A 178 30.49 -14.73 31.65
CA THR A 178 30.92 -14.20 32.95
C THR A 178 30.18 -14.92 34.07
N LEU A 179 28.88 -15.17 33.90
CA LEU A 179 28.11 -16.01 34.80
C LEU A 179 28.65 -17.43 34.82
N GLU A 180 28.75 -18.10 33.68
CA GLU A 180 29.25 -19.49 33.57
C GLU A 180 30.65 -19.69 34.15
N SER A 181 31.54 -18.70 34.00
CA SER A 181 32.91 -18.74 34.54
C SER A 181 32.98 -18.47 36.04
N SER A 182 32.13 -17.58 36.57
CA SER A 182 32.02 -17.31 38.02
C SER A 182 31.52 -18.52 38.81
N LEU A 183 30.99 -19.52 38.12
CA LEU A 183 30.37 -20.71 38.70
C LEU A 183 31.28 -21.94 38.71
N GLY A 184 32.55 -21.77 38.35
CA GLY A 184 33.56 -22.82 38.46
C GLY A 184 33.42 -23.94 37.43
N TYR A 185 32.55 -23.79 36.42
CA TYR A 185 32.53 -24.74 35.30
C TYR A 185 33.72 -24.46 34.36
N PRO A 186 34.51 -25.47 33.97
CA PRO A 186 35.54 -25.29 32.96
C PRO A 186 34.87 -25.10 31.58
N VAL A 187 34.49 -23.85 31.27
CA VAL A 187 33.90 -23.38 29.99
C VAL A 187 34.70 -23.86 28.77
N ARG A 188 35.98 -24.21 28.95
CA ARG A 188 36.89 -24.65 27.88
C ARG A 188 36.75 -26.11 27.45
N ARG A 189 36.06 -26.99 28.21
CA ARG A 189 36.04 -28.44 27.93
C ARG A 189 34.68 -29.06 27.67
N PHE A 190 33.58 -28.39 28.04
CA PHE A 190 32.23 -28.90 27.80
C PHE A 190 31.56 -28.14 26.65
N ALA A 191 31.06 -28.86 25.65
CA ALA A 191 30.28 -28.26 24.57
C ALA A 191 28.78 -28.14 24.90
N TRP A 192 28.37 -28.51 26.13
CA TRP A 192 27.10 -28.11 26.74
C TRP A 192 27.29 -26.83 27.56
N ARG A 193 26.47 -25.82 27.27
CA ARG A 193 26.35 -24.54 27.98
C ARG A 193 25.00 -24.50 28.69
N PRO A 194 24.92 -24.86 29.99
CA PRO A 194 23.65 -25.20 30.63
C PRO A 194 22.64 -24.06 30.63
N LEU A 195 23.12 -22.84 30.84
CA LEU A 195 22.25 -21.67 30.90
C LEU A 195 21.77 -21.29 29.50
N ILE A 196 22.69 -21.10 28.55
CA ILE A 196 22.36 -20.72 27.17
C ILE A 196 21.44 -21.76 26.53
N HIS A 197 21.81 -23.04 26.63
CA HIS A 197 21.05 -24.12 26.03
C HIS A 197 19.74 -24.39 26.78
N GLY A 198 19.71 -24.16 28.09
CA GLY A 198 18.49 -24.22 28.88
C GLY A 198 17.47 -23.14 28.51
N LEU A 199 17.92 -21.99 28.02
CA LEU A 199 17.07 -20.93 27.47
C LEU A 199 16.76 -21.15 25.97
N LEU A 200 17.58 -21.92 25.26
CA LEU A 200 17.36 -22.23 23.85
C LEU A 200 16.28 -23.30 23.63
N LEU A 201 16.19 -24.29 24.53
CA LEU A 201 15.25 -25.40 24.39
C LEU A 201 13.77 -24.98 24.43
N PRO A 202 13.31 -24.09 25.33
CA PRO A 202 11.95 -23.57 25.27
C PRO A 202 11.64 -22.88 23.94
N VAL A 203 12.59 -22.10 23.40
CA VAL A 203 12.43 -21.45 22.09
C VAL A 203 12.27 -22.50 20.98
N TYR A 204 13.07 -23.56 20.99
CA TYR A 204 12.90 -24.66 20.04
C TYR A 204 11.54 -25.33 20.14
N PHE A 205 11.06 -25.67 21.35
CA PHE A 205 9.77 -26.33 21.52
C PHE A 205 8.59 -25.43 21.15
N LEU A 206 8.71 -24.12 21.38
CA LEU A 206 7.79 -23.12 20.87
C LEU A 206 7.72 -23.19 19.33
N ARG A 207 8.86 -23.06 18.65
CA ARG A 207 8.95 -23.08 17.17
C ARG A 207 8.59 -24.43 16.55
N ALA A 208 8.76 -25.51 17.29
CA ALA A 208 8.38 -26.87 16.89
C ALA A 208 6.91 -27.22 17.20
N GLY A 209 6.14 -26.32 17.83
CA GLY A 209 4.74 -26.56 18.19
C GLY A 209 4.56 -27.61 19.30
N ARG A 210 5.57 -27.84 20.14
CA ARG A 210 5.61 -28.91 21.16
C ARG A 210 5.19 -28.42 22.54
N LEU A 211 3.90 -28.14 22.71
CA LEU A 211 3.39 -27.52 23.93
C LEU A 211 3.67 -28.33 25.20
N GLU A 212 3.57 -29.66 25.15
CA GLU A 212 3.88 -30.53 26.31
C GLU A 212 5.36 -30.48 26.73
N LEU A 213 6.27 -30.49 25.74
CA LEU A 213 7.70 -30.40 26.01
C LEU A 213 8.10 -28.99 26.44
N LEU A 214 7.44 -27.96 25.89
CA LEU A 214 7.59 -26.57 26.32
C LEU A 214 7.18 -26.42 27.80
N ASP A 215 5.99 -26.89 28.15
CA ASP A 215 5.45 -26.87 29.52
C ASP A 215 6.42 -27.54 30.51
N GLN A 216 6.87 -28.76 30.18
CA GLN A 216 7.84 -29.48 31.00
C GLN A 216 9.18 -28.73 31.11
N CYS A 217 9.64 -28.12 30.02
CA CYS A 217 10.90 -27.40 29.97
C CYS A 217 10.85 -26.12 30.83
N LEU A 218 9.75 -25.37 30.77
CA LEU A 218 9.54 -24.17 31.59
C LEU A 218 9.37 -24.54 33.07
N HIS A 219 8.67 -25.63 33.38
CA HIS A 219 8.58 -26.16 34.74
C HIS A 219 9.96 -26.47 35.34
N LEU A 220 10.81 -27.16 34.57
CA LEU A 220 12.18 -27.51 34.98
C LEU A 220 13.07 -26.27 35.13
N LEU A 221 12.92 -25.30 34.24
CA LEU A 221 13.65 -24.04 34.29
C LEU A 221 13.27 -23.22 35.53
N ARG A 222 11.98 -23.15 35.87
CA ARG A 222 11.50 -22.47 37.08
C ARG A 222 11.89 -23.18 38.37
N SER A 223 11.97 -24.51 38.32
CA SER A 223 12.47 -25.31 39.45
C SER A 223 13.98 -25.17 39.65
N ALA A 224 14.70 -24.62 38.66
CA ALA A 224 16.14 -24.43 38.74
C ALA A 224 16.48 -23.35 39.78
N PRO A 225 17.49 -23.57 40.64
CA PRO A 225 17.86 -22.59 41.65
C PRO A 225 18.31 -21.23 41.06
N ALA A 226 18.81 -21.22 39.81
CA ALA A 226 19.22 -20.03 39.07
C ALA A 226 18.10 -19.42 38.19
N TRP A 227 16.83 -19.76 38.41
CA TRP A 227 15.71 -19.32 37.56
C TRP A 227 15.57 -17.80 37.47
N GLN A 228 15.98 -17.04 38.50
CA GLN A 228 15.90 -15.56 38.52
C GLN A 228 16.65 -14.89 37.36
N ILE A 229 17.59 -15.57 36.71
CA ILE A 229 18.28 -15.08 35.51
C ILE A 229 17.28 -14.77 34.38
N VAL A 230 16.17 -15.51 34.29
CA VAL A 230 15.15 -15.31 33.25
C VAL A 230 14.37 -14.01 33.44
N GLU A 231 14.36 -13.46 34.65
CA GLU A 231 13.65 -12.21 34.96
C GLU A 231 14.50 -10.97 34.71
N ILE A 232 15.80 -11.12 34.43
CA ILE A 232 16.70 -10.00 34.17
C ILE A 232 16.31 -9.36 32.83
N PRO A 233 15.94 -8.07 32.79
CA PRO A 233 15.68 -7.38 31.54
C PRO A 233 16.99 -7.17 30.78
N LEU A 234 17.03 -7.62 29.52
CA LEU A 234 18.15 -7.44 28.60
C LEU A 234 17.63 -6.83 27.29
N SER A 235 18.53 -6.22 26.51
CA SER A 235 18.16 -5.63 25.22
C SER A 235 17.66 -6.67 24.22
N TRP A 236 16.81 -6.28 23.27
CA TRP A 236 16.29 -7.19 22.25
C TRP A 236 17.39 -7.81 21.37
N ASN A 237 18.45 -7.06 21.05
CA ASN A 237 19.64 -7.56 20.36
C ASN A 237 20.29 -8.73 21.12
N SER A 238 20.26 -8.67 22.45
CA SER A 238 20.82 -9.71 23.30
C SER A 238 20.01 -11.00 23.24
N TRP A 239 18.68 -10.90 23.09
CA TRP A 239 17.78 -12.05 23.01
C TRP A 239 17.72 -12.69 21.63
N GLN A 240 17.95 -11.92 20.56
CA GLN A 240 17.88 -12.37 19.17
C GLN A 240 18.73 -13.63 18.91
N VAL A 241 19.86 -13.80 19.63
CA VAL A 241 20.73 -14.97 19.49
C VAL A 241 20.03 -16.31 19.81
N LEU A 242 18.89 -16.27 20.51
CA LEU A 242 18.12 -17.45 20.90
C LEU A 242 16.94 -17.76 19.97
N PHE A 243 16.52 -16.86 19.08
CA PHE A 243 15.19 -16.92 18.42
C PHE A 243 14.98 -18.13 17.52
N LEU A 244 16.04 -18.81 17.05
CA LEU A 244 15.97 -19.94 16.11
C LEU A 244 15.03 -19.69 14.90
N ASP A 245 14.81 -18.43 14.57
CA ASP A 245 13.89 -17.96 13.55
C ASP A 245 14.69 -17.17 12.51
N ASP A 246 14.66 -17.64 11.28
CA ASP A 246 15.41 -17.06 10.17
C ASP A 246 14.49 -16.22 9.25
N ARG A 247 13.23 -15.96 9.65
CA ARG A 247 12.32 -15.05 8.92
C ARG A 247 12.86 -13.62 8.97
N ILE A 248 12.97 -12.99 7.79
CA ILE A 248 13.50 -11.63 7.62
C ILE A 248 12.77 -10.64 8.53
N ARG A 249 11.44 -10.71 8.59
CA ARG A 249 10.60 -9.79 9.38
C ARG A 249 10.84 -9.90 10.89
N VAL A 250 11.06 -11.11 11.41
CA VAL A 250 11.41 -11.32 12.83
C VAL A 250 12.80 -10.74 13.13
N SER A 251 13.74 -10.86 12.19
CA SER A 251 15.06 -10.23 12.32
C SER A 251 14.97 -8.70 12.28
N SER A 252 14.14 -8.14 11.39
CA SER A 252 13.87 -6.70 11.33
C SER A 252 13.22 -6.21 12.63
N PHE A 253 12.30 -7.01 13.19
CA PHE A 253 11.67 -6.74 14.47
C PHE A 253 12.72 -6.58 15.58
N CYS A 254 13.63 -7.56 15.72
CA CYS A 254 14.67 -7.50 16.75
C CYS A 254 15.62 -6.31 16.56
N ALA A 255 16.01 -6.00 15.33
CA ALA A 255 16.91 -4.89 15.02
C ALA A 255 16.27 -3.54 15.38
N TYR A 256 15.00 -3.34 15.03
CA TYR A 256 14.28 -2.11 15.37
C TYR A 256 13.98 -2.02 16.88
N ALA A 257 13.52 -3.11 17.50
CA ALA A 257 13.28 -3.15 18.94
C ALA A 257 14.53 -2.82 19.75
N ALA A 258 15.71 -3.20 19.24
CA ALA A 258 16.97 -2.84 19.85
C ALA A 258 17.38 -1.38 19.58
N ALA A 259 17.12 -0.84 18.39
CA ALA A 259 17.34 0.59 18.11
C ALA A 259 16.46 1.49 19.00
N GLN A 260 15.25 1.04 19.32
CA GLN A 260 14.36 1.71 20.27
C GLN A 260 14.91 1.67 21.71
N ASP A 261 15.49 0.54 22.14
CA ASP A 261 16.16 0.43 23.44
C ASP A 261 17.38 1.38 23.56
N ASP A 262 18.05 1.71 22.44
CA ASP A 262 19.19 2.65 22.43
C ASP A 262 18.75 4.13 22.49
N ASN A 263 17.57 4.45 21.94
CA ASN A 263 17.06 5.82 21.82
C ASN A 263 16.13 6.25 22.98
N PHE A 264 15.40 5.31 23.57
CA PHE A 264 14.46 5.57 24.66
C PHE A 264 14.96 4.83 25.91
N GLU A 265 14.75 5.37 27.11
CA GLU A 265 15.04 4.69 28.38
C GLU A 265 14.13 3.46 28.65
N SER A 266 13.65 2.81 27.58
CA SER A 266 12.88 1.57 27.57
C SER A 266 13.58 0.52 28.44
N PRO A 267 12.90 -0.05 29.45
CA PRO A 267 13.40 -1.23 30.12
C PRO A 267 13.47 -2.36 29.07
N GLY A 268 14.65 -2.97 28.91
CA GLY A 268 14.83 -4.15 28.06
C GLY A 268 13.83 -5.27 28.39
N ALA A 269 13.74 -6.28 27.54
CA ALA A 269 12.78 -7.37 27.73
C ALA A 269 13.31 -8.44 28.70
N SER A 270 12.43 -8.98 29.55
CA SER A 270 12.71 -10.21 30.31
C SER A 270 12.51 -11.43 29.41
N TYR A 271 13.08 -12.57 29.77
CA TYR A 271 12.94 -13.79 28.97
C TYR A 271 11.48 -14.28 28.82
N PRO A 272 10.62 -14.23 29.86
CA PRO A 272 9.20 -14.52 29.70
C PRO A 272 8.51 -13.61 28.67
N LEU A 273 8.82 -12.32 28.68
CA LEU A 273 8.28 -11.37 27.70
C LEU A 273 8.74 -11.72 26.29
N VAL A 274 10.02 -12.05 26.12
CA VAL A 274 10.57 -12.52 24.84
C VAL A 274 9.83 -13.75 24.32
N LEU A 275 9.62 -14.78 25.16
CA LEU A 275 8.88 -15.97 24.76
C LEU A 275 7.43 -15.63 24.39
N ALA A 276 6.78 -14.73 25.12
CA ALA A 276 5.43 -14.27 24.83
C ALA A 276 5.37 -13.53 23.49
N THR A 277 6.31 -12.63 23.21
CA THR A 277 6.42 -11.94 21.91
C THR A 277 6.68 -12.92 20.78
N MET A 278 7.50 -13.96 20.98
CA MET A 278 7.66 -15.02 19.99
C MET A 278 6.36 -15.79 19.74
N ALA A 279 5.58 -16.08 20.79
CA ALA A 279 4.27 -16.72 20.66
C ALA A 279 3.25 -15.84 19.93
N LEU A 280 3.31 -14.51 20.13
CA LEU A 280 2.50 -13.52 19.41
C LEU A 280 2.88 -13.47 17.92
N LEU A 281 4.17 -13.37 17.59
CA LEU A 281 4.66 -13.39 16.20
C LEU A 281 4.38 -14.72 15.50
N ASP A 282 4.27 -15.81 16.25
CA ASP A 282 3.81 -17.10 15.74
C ASP A 282 2.29 -17.24 15.70
N TRP A 283 1.52 -16.26 16.14
CA TRP A 283 0.06 -16.33 16.24
C TRP A 283 -0.39 -17.59 17.01
N SER A 284 0.19 -17.87 18.19
CA SER A 284 -0.10 -19.08 18.97
C SER A 284 -0.59 -18.74 20.39
N LEU A 285 -1.91 -18.63 20.55
CA LEU A 285 -2.54 -18.49 21.86
C LEU A 285 -2.22 -19.66 22.82
N PRO A 286 -2.24 -20.94 22.40
CA PRO A 286 -1.90 -22.05 23.30
C PRO A 286 -0.48 -21.95 23.86
N THR A 287 0.49 -21.53 23.03
CA THR A 287 1.86 -21.27 23.49
C THR A 287 1.90 -20.16 24.53
N LEU A 288 1.18 -19.06 24.27
CA LEU A 288 1.09 -17.92 25.18
C LEU A 288 0.52 -18.32 26.55
N GLN A 289 -0.51 -19.16 26.56
CA GLN A 289 -1.12 -19.69 27.78
C GLN A 289 -0.16 -20.54 28.60
N VAL A 290 0.64 -21.40 27.95
CA VAL A 290 1.69 -22.18 28.64
C VAL A 290 2.73 -21.25 29.28
N ILE A 291 3.17 -20.21 28.57
CA ILE A 291 4.14 -19.23 29.10
C ILE A 291 3.55 -18.49 30.32
N LEU A 292 2.34 -17.97 30.19
CA LEU A 292 1.63 -17.27 31.27
C LEU A 292 1.44 -18.15 32.52
N ALA A 293 1.16 -19.44 32.34
CA ALA A 293 1.01 -20.37 33.46
C ALA A 293 2.31 -20.55 34.27
N HIS A 294 3.47 -20.49 33.61
CA HIS A 294 4.77 -20.65 34.28
C HIS A 294 5.36 -19.35 34.81
N PHE A 295 4.97 -18.19 34.29
CA PHE A 295 5.52 -16.90 34.68
C PHE A 295 4.45 -15.92 35.20
N PRO A 296 4.04 -16.02 36.48
CA PRO A 296 3.05 -15.12 37.08
C PRO A 296 3.45 -13.64 37.11
N SER A 297 4.75 -13.34 36.99
CA SER A 297 5.27 -11.98 36.85
C SER A 297 4.90 -11.34 35.51
N LEU A 298 4.54 -12.15 34.50
CA LEU A 298 4.00 -11.70 33.24
C LEU A 298 2.48 -11.81 33.28
N SER A 299 1.80 -10.68 33.48
CA SER A 299 0.33 -10.64 33.48
C SER A 299 -0.22 -10.51 32.06
N VAL A 300 -1.50 -10.87 31.87
CA VAL A 300 -2.18 -10.68 30.59
C VAL A 300 -2.23 -9.20 30.20
N SER A 301 -2.47 -8.30 31.17
CA SER A 301 -2.43 -6.86 30.94
C SER A 301 -1.05 -6.40 30.51
N THR A 302 0.04 -6.94 31.08
CA THR A 302 1.40 -6.60 30.63
C THR A 302 1.65 -7.00 29.17
N ILE A 303 1.07 -8.12 28.70
CA ILE A 303 1.18 -8.52 27.29
C ILE A 303 0.33 -7.61 26.40
N ALA A 304 -0.88 -7.30 26.83
CA ALA A 304 -1.76 -6.36 26.12
C ALA A 304 -1.13 -4.96 26.00
N GLU A 305 -0.58 -4.43 27.09
CA GLU A 305 0.21 -3.20 27.14
C GLU A 305 1.46 -3.32 26.27
N HIS A 306 2.16 -4.45 26.27
CA HIS A 306 3.34 -4.63 25.42
C HIS A 306 3.01 -4.56 23.93
N VAL A 307 1.86 -5.10 23.52
CA VAL A 307 1.34 -5.03 22.15
C VAL A 307 0.92 -3.60 21.79
N TRP A 308 0.46 -2.81 22.77
CA TRP A 308 -0.09 -1.46 22.58
C TRP A 308 0.93 -0.31 22.74
N ASP A 309 1.63 -0.25 23.88
CA ASP A 309 2.48 0.87 24.30
C ASP A 309 3.75 1.04 23.47
N ARG A 310 4.22 -0.01 22.78
CA ARG A 310 5.42 0.08 21.90
C ARG A 310 5.11 0.65 20.51
N GLY A 311 3.96 1.30 20.36
CA GLY A 311 3.43 1.77 19.07
C GLY A 311 3.02 0.58 18.21
N ASP A 312 2.38 0.86 17.08
CA ASP A 312 1.87 -0.14 16.12
C ASP A 312 2.92 -1.21 15.72
N PHE A 313 4.20 -1.03 16.03
CA PHE A 313 5.32 -1.90 15.71
C PHE A 313 5.18 -3.42 16.03
N ILE A 314 4.74 -3.83 17.24
CA ILE A 314 4.56 -5.28 17.52
C ILE A 314 3.45 -5.85 16.63
N ILE A 315 2.40 -5.05 16.46
CA ILE A 315 1.20 -5.38 15.69
C ILE A 315 1.56 -5.45 14.20
N ASP A 316 2.22 -4.43 13.68
CA ASP A 316 2.80 -4.35 12.35
C ASP A 316 3.71 -5.54 12.10
N SER A 317 4.53 -5.93 13.09
CA SER A 317 5.40 -7.11 12.96
C SER A 317 4.62 -8.41 12.91
N MET A 318 3.52 -8.53 13.67
CA MET A 318 2.62 -9.67 13.60
C MET A 318 1.95 -9.76 12.22
N PHE A 319 1.54 -8.63 11.63
CA PHE A 319 0.92 -8.55 10.31
C PHE A 319 1.92 -8.72 9.16
N ASP A 320 3.11 -8.12 9.25
CA ASP A 320 4.22 -8.30 8.32
C ASP A 320 4.61 -9.78 8.17
N VAL A 321 4.53 -10.52 9.27
CA VAL A 321 4.79 -11.96 9.29
C VAL A 321 3.67 -12.74 8.60
N LEU A 322 2.41 -12.26 8.64
CA LEU A 322 1.27 -12.85 7.92
C LEU A 322 1.27 -12.56 6.42
N ASP A 323 1.69 -11.38 5.99
CA ASP A 323 1.71 -10.97 4.58
C ASP A 323 2.53 -11.94 3.70
N ASN A 324 3.56 -12.55 4.27
CA ASN A 324 4.44 -13.49 3.56
C ASN A 324 3.96 -14.95 3.60
N ALA A 325 3.13 -15.29 4.59
CA ALA A 325 2.76 -16.66 4.91
C ALA A 325 1.60 -16.69 5.91
N VAL A 326 0.72 -17.69 5.81
CA VAL A 326 -0.30 -17.92 6.84
C VAL A 326 0.03 -19.12 7.73
N PRO A 327 -0.39 -19.10 9.00
CA PRO A 327 -0.42 -20.29 9.85
C PRO A 327 -1.17 -21.47 9.20
N ASP A 328 -0.87 -22.69 9.66
CA ASP A 328 -1.49 -23.92 9.20
C ASP A 328 -2.97 -24.06 9.59
N SER A 329 -3.43 -23.29 10.58
CA SER A 329 -4.83 -23.21 10.99
C SER A 329 -5.27 -21.76 11.14
N VAL A 330 -6.44 -21.42 10.60
CA VAL A 330 -7.08 -20.11 10.76
C VAL A 330 -7.55 -19.82 12.18
N ASP A 331 -7.86 -20.88 12.95
CA ASP A 331 -8.30 -20.76 14.34
C ASP A 331 -7.25 -20.03 15.18
N ARG A 332 -5.97 -20.17 14.84
CA ARG A 332 -4.88 -19.50 15.54
C ARG A 332 -4.94 -17.98 15.49
N ILE A 333 -5.27 -17.44 14.32
CA ILE A 333 -5.41 -16.00 14.16
C ILE A 333 -6.68 -15.54 14.85
N ILE A 334 -7.80 -16.23 14.61
CA ILE A 334 -9.11 -15.88 15.18
C ILE A 334 -9.05 -15.90 16.71
N ASP A 335 -8.51 -16.97 17.31
CA ASP A 335 -8.44 -17.16 18.76
C ASP A 335 -7.52 -16.13 19.41
N LEU A 336 -6.32 -15.90 18.85
CA LEU A 336 -5.40 -14.91 19.40
C LEU A 336 -5.95 -13.50 19.25
N TYR A 337 -6.57 -13.17 18.11
CA TYR A 337 -7.22 -11.89 17.89
C TYR A 337 -8.32 -11.64 18.92
N LYS A 338 -9.26 -12.57 19.08
CA LYS A 338 -10.36 -12.46 20.05
C LYS A 338 -9.83 -12.35 21.47
N TRP A 339 -8.74 -13.08 21.78
CA TRP A 339 -8.07 -12.97 23.06
C TRP A 339 -7.47 -11.58 23.27
N LEU A 340 -6.74 -11.02 22.30
CA LEU A 340 -6.17 -9.66 22.39
C LEU A 340 -7.27 -8.60 22.52
N GLN A 341 -8.32 -8.69 21.69
CA GLN A 341 -9.47 -7.79 21.71
C GLN A 341 -10.14 -7.75 23.09
N GLY A 342 -10.32 -8.91 23.73
CA GLY A 342 -10.91 -9.02 25.06
C GLY A 342 -10.06 -8.42 26.20
N HIS A 343 -8.75 -8.22 26.00
CA HIS A 343 -7.83 -7.77 27.06
C HIS A 343 -7.25 -6.37 26.85
N ILE A 344 -7.17 -5.87 25.60
CA ILE A 344 -6.70 -4.51 25.30
C ILE A 344 -7.79 -3.47 25.55
N GLY A 345 -9.06 -3.88 25.64
CA GLY A 345 -10.19 -3.00 25.95
C GLY A 345 -10.63 -2.09 24.80
N TYR A 346 -9.90 -2.09 23.68
CA TYR A 346 -10.26 -1.41 22.43
C TYR A 346 -10.54 -2.45 21.33
N SER A 347 -11.76 -2.41 20.80
CA SER A 347 -12.26 -3.44 19.88
C SER A 347 -11.76 -3.32 18.43
N PHE A 348 -11.06 -2.24 18.06
CA PHE A 348 -10.85 -1.84 16.65
C PHE A 348 -9.39 -1.61 16.24
N ALA A 349 -8.41 -1.80 17.14
CA ALA A 349 -7.00 -1.54 16.82
C ALA A 349 -6.45 -2.42 15.67
N PHE A 350 -7.18 -3.47 15.29
CA PHE A 350 -6.72 -4.54 14.41
C PHE A 350 -7.67 -4.79 13.23
N PHE A 351 -8.56 -3.84 12.92
CA PHE A 351 -9.65 -4.03 11.97
C PHE A 351 -9.46 -3.16 10.71
N PRO A 352 -9.67 -3.70 9.48
CA PRO A 352 -10.02 -5.09 9.19
C PRO A 352 -8.82 -6.04 9.17
N LEU A 353 -8.95 -7.21 9.79
CA LEU A 353 -7.91 -8.23 9.80
C LEU A 353 -7.67 -8.81 8.40
N LEU A 354 -8.73 -8.88 7.57
CA LEU A 354 -8.65 -9.39 6.21
C LEU A 354 -7.68 -8.61 5.33
N SER A 355 -7.49 -7.30 5.54
CA SER A 355 -6.55 -6.51 4.72
C SER A 355 -5.08 -6.82 4.99
N ALA A 356 -4.77 -7.47 6.11
CA ALA A 356 -3.41 -7.89 6.47
C ALA A 356 -3.10 -9.34 6.04
N LEU A 357 -4.07 -10.04 5.46
CA LEU A 357 -3.87 -11.40 4.97
C LEU A 357 -3.45 -11.38 3.49
N PRO A 358 -2.52 -12.26 3.08
CA PRO A 358 -2.19 -12.40 1.68
C PRO A 358 -3.44 -12.84 0.92
N THR A 359 -3.84 -12.07 -0.08
CA THR A 359 -5.00 -12.37 -0.93
C THR A 359 -4.84 -13.70 -1.67
N LYS A 360 -3.57 -14.09 -1.94
CA LYS A 360 -3.25 -15.23 -2.79
C LYS A 360 -3.41 -16.59 -2.13
N GLY A 361 -4.41 -17.34 -2.61
CA GLY A 361 -4.44 -18.80 -2.53
C GLY A 361 -5.02 -19.45 -1.27
N ILE A 362 -5.75 -18.71 -0.41
CA ILE A 362 -6.22 -19.24 0.88
C ILE A 362 -7.68 -18.87 1.18
N ARG A 363 -8.57 -19.07 0.19
CA ARG A 363 -10.02 -18.77 0.26
C ARG A 363 -10.70 -19.08 1.60
N ASN A 364 -10.55 -20.31 2.10
CA ASN A 364 -11.23 -20.74 3.34
C ASN A 364 -10.78 -19.95 4.56
N TYR A 365 -9.52 -19.51 4.57
CA TYR A 365 -8.91 -18.78 5.66
C TYR A 365 -9.47 -17.36 5.72
N SER A 366 -9.41 -16.67 4.59
CA SER A 366 -9.95 -15.31 4.43
C SER A 366 -11.46 -15.24 4.67
N THR A 367 -12.22 -16.24 4.20
CA THR A 367 -13.68 -16.31 4.42
C THR A 367 -14.02 -16.48 5.90
N ARG A 368 -13.30 -17.35 6.63
CA ARG A 368 -13.54 -17.53 8.07
C ARG A 368 -13.16 -16.30 8.88
N VAL A 369 -12.05 -15.63 8.54
CA VAL A 369 -11.66 -14.36 9.18
C VAL A 369 -12.72 -13.29 8.96
N LEU A 370 -13.23 -13.16 7.73
CA LEU A 370 -14.32 -12.23 7.43
C LEU A 370 -15.55 -12.49 8.30
N LEU A 371 -16.00 -13.76 8.35
CA LEU A 371 -17.23 -14.16 9.03
C LEU A 371 -17.13 -14.14 10.57
N GLU A 372 -16.00 -14.54 11.13
CA GLU A 372 -15.84 -14.75 12.57
C GLU A 372 -15.18 -13.59 13.31
N VAL A 373 -14.53 -12.66 12.58
CA VAL A 373 -13.80 -11.53 13.15
C VAL A 373 -14.31 -10.22 12.56
N ASP A 374 -14.12 -10.00 11.27
CA ASP A 374 -14.30 -8.67 10.69
C ASP A 374 -15.77 -8.23 10.64
N LEU A 375 -16.68 -9.06 10.15
CA LEU A 375 -18.11 -8.73 10.11
C LEU A 375 -18.70 -8.48 11.51
N PRO A 376 -18.49 -9.37 12.51
CA PRO A 376 -18.90 -9.08 13.88
C PRO A 376 -18.34 -7.76 14.42
N THR A 377 -17.05 -7.49 14.17
CA THR A 377 -16.39 -6.26 14.63
C THR A 377 -16.98 -5.02 13.98
N LEU A 378 -17.26 -5.06 12.68
CA LEU A 378 -17.91 -3.96 11.96
C LEU A 378 -19.31 -3.66 12.51
N THR A 379 -20.08 -4.71 12.85
CA THR A 379 -21.44 -4.55 13.41
C THR A 379 -21.45 -4.07 14.85
N ALA A 380 -20.41 -4.38 15.63
CA ALA A 380 -20.26 -3.96 17.01
C ALA A 380 -19.63 -2.56 17.17
N PHE A 381 -19.32 -1.88 16.07
CA PHE A 381 -18.68 -0.56 16.12
C PHE A 381 -19.63 0.54 16.58
N GLU A 382 -19.33 1.14 17.74
CA GLU A 382 -20.07 2.27 18.33
C GLU A 382 -19.26 3.58 18.38
N GLY A 383 -18.13 3.66 17.66
CA GLY A 383 -17.17 4.77 17.69
C GLY A 383 -17.41 5.90 16.67
N ASP A 384 -16.34 6.62 16.32
CA ASP A 384 -16.35 7.71 15.32
C ASP A 384 -16.76 7.23 13.92
N TRP A 385 -17.74 7.92 13.33
CA TRP A 385 -18.24 7.66 11.98
C TRP A 385 -17.16 7.77 10.90
N GLN A 386 -16.21 8.70 11.04
CA GLN A 386 -15.13 8.84 10.06
C GLN A 386 -14.22 7.61 10.07
N LEU A 387 -13.77 7.20 11.27
CA LEU A 387 -12.99 5.98 11.44
C LEU A 387 -13.73 4.75 10.91
N TRP A 388 -15.02 4.62 11.25
CA TRP A 388 -15.86 3.53 10.74
C TRP A 388 -15.93 3.49 9.22
N SER A 389 -16.14 4.65 8.58
CA SER A 389 -16.24 4.76 7.13
C SER A 389 -14.94 4.33 6.43
N THR A 390 -13.79 4.73 6.99
CA THR A 390 -12.47 4.36 6.49
C THR A 390 -12.23 2.85 6.63
N MET A 391 -12.52 2.29 7.81
CA MET A 391 -12.35 0.85 8.07
C MET A 391 -13.28 -0.01 7.21
N ARG A 392 -14.54 0.43 7.03
CA ARG A 392 -15.50 -0.24 6.14
C ARG A 392 -15.03 -0.20 4.68
N ALA A 393 -14.51 0.93 4.22
CA ALA A 393 -13.96 1.04 2.87
C ALA A 393 -12.75 0.12 2.67
N GLN A 394 -11.83 0.03 3.65
CA GLN A 394 -10.70 -0.90 3.60
C GLN A 394 -11.17 -2.36 3.54
N LEU A 395 -12.16 -2.73 4.35
CA LEU A 395 -12.73 -4.08 4.33
C LEU A 395 -13.42 -4.38 3.00
N GLU A 396 -14.18 -3.42 2.47
CA GLU A 396 -14.83 -3.54 1.16
C GLU A 396 -13.79 -3.82 0.07
N LEU A 397 -12.67 -3.09 0.04
CA LEU A 397 -11.61 -3.31 -0.94
C LEU A 397 -11.01 -4.71 -0.82
N ALA A 398 -10.70 -5.16 0.41
CA ALA A 398 -10.14 -6.49 0.64
C ALA A 398 -11.11 -7.62 0.24
N VAL A 399 -12.41 -7.46 0.52
CA VAL A 399 -13.47 -8.42 0.12
C VAL A 399 -13.63 -8.45 -1.40
N VAL A 400 -13.61 -7.30 -2.07
CA VAL A 400 -13.68 -7.22 -3.54
C VAL A 400 -12.52 -7.97 -4.19
N ASP A 401 -11.31 -7.76 -3.70
CA ASP A 401 -10.12 -8.43 -4.24
C ASP A 401 -10.21 -9.96 -4.04
N LEU A 402 -10.73 -10.40 -2.88
CA LEU A 402 -10.94 -11.82 -2.58
C LEU A 402 -12.03 -12.45 -3.48
N ILE A 403 -13.14 -11.73 -3.71
CA ILE A 403 -14.23 -12.17 -4.61
C ILE A 403 -13.71 -12.33 -6.04
N ASP A 404 -12.93 -11.38 -6.55
CA ASP A 404 -12.39 -11.44 -7.91
C ASP A 404 -11.37 -12.57 -8.07
N GLU A 405 -10.43 -12.69 -7.12
CA GLU A 405 -9.38 -13.70 -7.18
C GLU A 405 -9.95 -15.13 -7.17
N HIS A 406 -10.93 -15.39 -6.29
CA HIS A 406 -11.50 -16.73 -6.12
C HIS A 406 -12.78 -16.97 -6.92
N LYS A 407 -13.33 -15.94 -7.58
CA LYS A 407 -14.61 -15.98 -8.29
C LYS A 407 -15.73 -16.54 -7.41
N ASP A 408 -15.77 -16.11 -6.15
CA ASP A 408 -16.61 -16.71 -5.11
C ASP A 408 -17.97 -16.01 -4.98
N GLU A 409 -18.99 -16.60 -5.59
CA GLU A 409 -20.37 -16.11 -5.48
C GLU A 409 -20.92 -16.17 -4.05
N GLN A 410 -20.50 -17.11 -3.21
CA GLN A 410 -20.99 -17.20 -1.83
C GLN A 410 -20.46 -16.05 -0.99
N LEU A 411 -19.17 -15.73 -1.15
CA LEU A 411 -18.56 -14.58 -0.50
C LEU A 411 -19.21 -13.27 -0.93
N LEU A 412 -19.56 -13.16 -2.22
CA LEU A 412 -20.34 -12.02 -2.72
C LEU A 412 -21.69 -11.92 -2.02
N LEU A 413 -22.45 -13.01 -1.91
CA LEU A 413 -23.74 -12.99 -1.21
C LEU A 413 -23.59 -12.58 0.27
N ILE A 414 -22.56 -13.09 0.96
CA ILE A 414 -22.25 -12.69 2.34
C ILE A 414 -21.97 -11.19 2.40
N ALA A 415 -21.16 -10.65 1.49
CA ALA A 415 -20.84 -9.22 1.44
C ALA A 415 -22.10 -8.36 1.21
N LEU A 416 -23.04 -8.85 0.40
CA LEU A 416 -24.32 -8.17 0.15
C LEU A 416 -25.26 -8.21 1.34
N ASP A 417 -25.39 -9.37 1.99
CA ASP A 417 -26.25 -9.55 3.16
C ASP A 417 -25.83 -8.63 4.33
N HIS A 418 -24.54 -8.29 4.40
CA HIS A 418 -23.98 -7.37 5.39
C HIS A 418 -23.83 -5.93 4.86
N GLY A 419 -24.28 -5.66 3.64
CA GLY A 419 -24.19 -4.34 3.00
C GLY A 419 -22.76 -3.84 2.80
N LEU A 420 -21.75 -4.72 2.76
CA LEU A 420 -20.34 -4.31 2.60
C LEU A 420 -20.08 -3.65 1.23
N LEU A 421 -20.74 -4.14 0.18
CA LEU A 421 -20.57 -3.65 -1.18
C LEU A 421 -21.40 -2.40 -1.41
N GLN A 422 -20.72 -1.26 -1.38
CA GLN A 422 -21.24 0.02 -1.84
C GLN A 422 -21.00 0.17 -3.34
N ARG A 423 -21.39 1.34 -3.86
CA ARG A 423 -21.21 1.70 -5.27
C ARG A 423 -19.75 1.57 -5.73
N THR A 424 -18.81 1.99 -4.88
CA THR A 424 -17.36 1.89 -5.10
C THR A 424 -16.88 0.45 -5.23
N GLY A 425 -17.32 -0.46 -4.36
CA GLY A 425 -16.96 -1.88 -4.44
C GLY A 425 -17.54 -2.57 -5.66
N TRP A 426 -18.78 -2.25 -6.04
CA TRP A 426 -19.36 -2.74 -7.29
C TRP A 426 -18.61 -2.23 -8.52
N ALA A 427 -18.24 -0.95 -8.52
CA ALA A 427 -17.45 -0.34 -9.58
C ALA A 427 -16.06 -1.01 -9.69
N ARG A 428 -15.44 -1.37 -8.56
CA ARG A 428 -14.17 -2.13 -8.55
C ARG A 428 -14.34 -3.57 -9.03
N LEU A 429 -15.38 -4.29 -8.62
CA LEU A 429 -15.62 -5.65 -9.12
C LEU A 429 -15.79 -5.67 -10.64
N ILE A 430 -16.65 -4.81 -11.18
CA ILE A 430 -16.89 -4.77 -12.62
C ILE A 430 -15.67 -4.25 -13.39
N SER A 431 -14.84 -3.36 -12.81
CA SER A 431 -13.59 -2.94 -13.45
C SER A 431 -12.59 -4.11 -13.56
N LEU A 432 -12.53 -4.98 -12.55
CA LEU A 432 -11.67 -6.17 -12.56
C LEU A 432 -12.09 -7.18 -13.63
N ASN A 433 -13.39 -7.46 -13.79
CA ASN A 433 -13.87 -8.34 -14.86
C ASN A 433 -15.29 -8.00 -15.33
N PRO A 434 -15.44 -7.10 -16.32
CA PRO A 434 -16.76 -6.64 -16.76
C PRO A 434 -17.65 -7.77 -17.28
N THR A 435 -17.08 -8.77 -17.93
CA THR A 435 -17.84 -9.87 -18.54
C THR A 435 -18.42 -10.80 -17.49
N GLN A 436 -17.68 -11.03 -16.40
CA GLN A 436 -18.11 -11.91 -15.32
C GLN A 436 -19.09 -11.21 -14.38
N TRP A 437 -18.77 -9.98 -13.96
CA TRP A 437 -19.47 -9.33 -12.86
C TRP A 437 -20.70 -8.52 -13.31
N TRP A 438 -20.79 -8.12 -14.57
CA TRP A 438 -21.94 -7.36 -15.06
C TRP A 438 -23.29 -8.09 -14.92
N PRO A 439 -23.44 -9.37 -15.34
CA PRO A 439 -24.70 -10.09 -15.14
C PRO A 439 -25.09 -10.23 -13.66
N VAL A 440 -24.08 -10.27 -12.78
CA VAL A 440 -24.28 -10.37 -11.32
C VAL A 440 -24.77 -9.04 -10.76
N ILE A 441 -24.19 -7.92 -11.19
CA ILE A 441 -24.65 -6.57 -10.83
C ILE A 441 -26.09 -6.35 -11.29
N GLN A 442 -26.45 -6.75 -12.51
CA GLN A 442 -27.82 -6.63 -13.02
C GLN A 442 -28.85 -7.37 -12.15
N LYS A 443 -28.43 -8.47 -11.51
CA LYS A 443 -29.29 -9.27 -10.63
C LYS A 443 -29.42 -8.68 -9.22
N HIS A 444 -28.36 -8.09 -8.68
CA HIS A 444 -28.27 -7.72 -7.26
C HIS A 444 -28.35 -6.21 -6.98
N VAL A 445 -27.99 -5.36 -7.93
CA VAL A 445 -28.15 -3.90 -7.81
C VAL A 445 -29.53 -3.51 -8.34
N PRO A 446 -30.34 -2.72 -7.60
CA PRO A 446 -31.64 -2.27 -8.07
C PRO A 446 -31.51 -1.50 -9.39
N ALA A 447 -32.37 -1.81 -10.37
CA ALA A 447 -32.44 -1.05 -11.63
C ALA A 447 -33.09 0.35 -11.46
N THR A 448 -33.52 0.69 -10.25
CA THR A 448 -34.18 1.96 -9.93
C THR A 448 -33.14 3.06 -9.73
N GLY A 449 -33.33 4.22 -10.36
CA GLY A 449 -32.60 5.44 -10.00
C GLY A 449 -31.18 5.58 -10.57
N ASN A 450 -30.92 5.10 -11.79
CA ASN A 450 -29.62 5.20 -12.48
C ASN A 450 -28.43 4.50 -11.79
N GLU A 451 -28.64 3.69 -10.74
CA GLU A 451 -27.54 3.06 -9.98
C GLU A 451 -26.65 2.16 -10.84
N HIS A 452 -27.23 1.40 -11.78
CA HIS A 452 -26.44 0.63 -12.75
C HIS A 452 -25.53 1.52 -13.59
N TYR A 453 -26.06 2.63 -14.07
CA TYR A 453 -25.33 3.60 -14.86
C TYR A 453 -24.18 4.23 -14.07
N ILE A 454 -24.46 4.71 -12.85
CA ILE A 454 -23.43 5.35 -12.01
C ILE A 454 -22.34 4.33 -11.63
N THR A 455 -22.70 3.08 -11.34
CA THR A 455 -21.73 2.03 -11.01
C THR A 455 -20.79 1.73 -12.18
N VAL A 456 -21.33 1.57 -13.40
CA VAL A 456 -20.51 1.28 -14.59
C VAL A 456 -19.69 2.51 -15.00
N ALA A 457 -20.24 3.71 -14.84
CA ALA A 457 -19.53 4.96 -15.03
C ALA A 457 -18.31 5.05 -14.10
N GLN A 458 -18.50 4.85 -12.80
CA GLN A 458 -17.42 4.88 -11.83
C GLN A 458 -16.36 3.81 -12.12
N ALA A 459 -16.77 2.62 -12.56
CA ALA A 459 -15.84 1.55 -12.97
C ALA A 459 -14.99 1.94 -14.19
N LEU A 460 -15.60 2.62 -15.16
CA LEU A 460 -14.90 3.14 -16.33
C LEU A 460 -13.83 4.16 -15.92
N LEU A 461 -14.14 5.02 -14.94
CA LEU A 461 -13.19 5.98 -14.38
C LEU A 461 -12.06 5.31 -13.60
N LEU A 462 -12.35 4.28 -12.81
CA LEU A 462 -11.34 3.51 -12.08
C LEU A 462 -10.33 2.85 -13.06
N LEU A 463 -10.82 2.25 -14.16
CA LEU A 463 -9.93 1.64 -15.16
C LEU A 463 -9.10 2.64 -15.94
N ALA A 464 -9.58 3.86 -16.11
CA ALA A 464 -8.91 4.85 -16.90
C ALA A 464 -7.60 5.35 -16.27
N VAL A 465 -7.47 5.22 -14.95
CA VAL A 465 -6.22 5.40 -14.21
C VAL A 465 -5.23 4.28 -14.54
N ASP A 466 -5.70 3.03 -14.66
CA ASP A 466 -4.89 1.88 -15.07
C ASP A 466 -4.82 1.72 -16.60
N ARG A 467 -3.81 2.36 -17.20
CA ARG A 467 -3.57 2.37 -18.65
C ARG A 467 -3.32 0.99 -19.28
N SER A 468 -3.22 -0.08 -18.50
CA SER A 468 -2.82 -1.40 -18.99
C SER A 468 -3.95 -2.24 -19.61
N GLN A 469 -5.22 -1.80 -19.56
CA GLN A 469 -6.37 -2.68 -19.82
C GLN A 469 -7.42 -2.13 -20.82
N PRO A 470 -7.05 -1.83 -22.08
CA PRO A 470 -7.95 -1.21 -23.05
C PRO A 470 -9.18 -2.06 -23.39
N SER A 471 -9.07 -3.38 -23.36
CA SER A 471 -10.18 -4.30 -23.65
C SER A 471 -11.31 -4.20 -22.62
N LYS A 472 -10.99 -3.91 -21.35
CA LYS A 472 -11.99 -3.75 -20.29
C LYS A 472 -12.72 -2.41 -20.41
N ILE A 473 -12.01 -1.34 -20.78
CA ILE A 473 -12.60 -0.02 -21.09
C ILE A 473 -13.62 -0.15 -22.23
N ILE A 474 -13.24 -0.79 -23.35
CA ILE A 474 -14.14 -1.05 -24.47
C ILE A 474 -15.38 -1.83 -24.01
N ARG A 475 -15.18 -2.86 -23.19
CA ARG A 475 -16.29 -3.67 -22.68
C ARG A 475 -17.25 -2.91 -21.78
N LEU A 476 -16.75 -2.03 -20.90
CA LEU A 476 -17.61 -1.17 -20.08
C LEU A 476 -18.37 -0.14 -20.92
N ALA A 477 -17.72 0.44 -21.93
CA ALA A 477 -18.37 1.34 -22.88
C ALA A 477 -19.49 0.63 -23.68
N ASP A 478 -19.26 -0.62 -24.08
CA ASP A 478 -20.29 -1.46 -24.71
C ASP A 478 -21.47 -1.69 -23.76
N ILE A 479 -21.22 -1.95 -22.47
CA ILE A 479 -22.27 -2.12 -21.46
C ILE A 479 -23.10 -0.84 -21.32
N ILE A 480 -22.45 0.32 -21.19
CA ILE A 480 -23.13 1.64 -21.11
C ILE A 480 -24.00 1.88 -22.35
N THR A 481 -23.44 1.64 -23.53
CA THR A 481 -24.14 1.93 -24.79
C THR A 481 -25.27 0.96 -25.07
N ARG A 482 -25.01 -0.35 -24.92
CA ARG A 482 -25.92 -1.41 -25.37
C ARG A 482 -26.92 -1.82 -24.30
N ASP A 483 -26.45 -1.99 -23.07
CA ASP A 483 -27.26 -2.57 -21.99
C ASP A 483 -27.96 -1.48 -21.18
N LEU A 484 -27.36 -0.29 -21.08
CA LEU A 484 -27.93 0.86 -20.35
C LEU A 484 -28.53 1.94 -21.26
N ASN A 485 -28.40 1.81 -22.58
CA ASN A 485 -28.91 2.76 -23.57
C ASN A 485 -28.49 4.22 -23.25
N ALA A 486 -27.26 4.39 -22.75
CA ALA A 486 -26.70 5.69 -22.41
C ALA A 486 -25.49 5.99 -23.30
N ASP A 487 -25.23 7.27 -23.55
CA ASP A 487 -24.01 7.66 -24.27
C ASP A 487 -22.84 7.67 -23.28
N VAL A 488 -21.74 7.01 -23.65
CA VAL A 488 -20.49 7.05 -22.87
C VAL A 488 -19.97 8.48 -22.77
N LEU A 489 -20.23 9.31 -23.78
CA LEU A 489 -19.88 10.71 -23.72
C LEU A 489 -20.67 11.44 -22.64
N ASP A 490 -21.95 11.12 -22.46
CA ASP A 490 -22.77 11.75 -21.41
C ASP A 490 -22.24 11.38 -20.01
N VAL A 491 -21.71 10.16 -19.83
CA VAL A 491 -21.01 9.75 -18.59
C VAL A 491 -19.83 10.66 -18.29
N ILE A 492 -18.99 10.89 -19.30
CA ILE A 492 -17.79 11.71 -19.15
C ILE A 492 -18.16 13.19 -18.92
N LEU A 493 -19.25 13.66 -19.51
CA LEU A 493 -19.67 15.06 -19.42
C LEU A 493 -20.42 15.40 -18.12
N HIS A 494 -21.16 14.47 -17.52
CA HIS A 494 -22.01 14.74 -16.35
C HIS A 494 -21.39 14.36 -15.00
N ASP A 495 -20.23 13.70 -14.97
CA ASP A 495 -19.52 13.42 -13.72
C ASP A 495 -18.63 14.60 -13.31
N GLU A 496 -19.27 15.65 -12.78
CA GLU A 496 -18.60 16.87 -12.33
C GLU A 496 -17.75 16.65 -11.06
N GLY A 497 -18.00 15.58 -10.29
CA GLY A 497 -17.41 15.35 -8.97
C GLY A 497 -16.17 14.43 -8.94
N ASP A 498 -16.14 13.36 -9.73
CA ASP A 498 -15.13 12.29 -9.58
C ASP A 498 -14.09 12.20 -10.71
N LEU A 499 -14.26 12.95 -11.80
CA LEU A 499 -13.23 13.12 -12.83
C LEU A 499 -12.09 14.02 -12.32
N LYS A 500 -11.36 13.60 -11.27
CA LYS A 500 -10.28 14.38 -10.66
C LYS A 500 -9.11 14.64 -11.61
N SER A 501 -8.98 13.90 -12.71
CA SER A 501 -7.86 14.04 -13.65
C SER A 501 -8.31 14.04 -15.12
N TYR A 502 -7.89 15.06 -15.89
CA TYR A 502 -8.08 15.11 -17.34
C TYR A 502 -7.41 13.92 -18.06
N PHE A 503 -6.34 13.36 -17.48
CA PHE A 503 -5.67 12.18 -18.01
C PHE A 503 -6.61 10.97 -18.10
N THR A 504 -7.52 10.83 -17.15
CA THR A 504 -8.55 9.79 -17.12
C THR A 504 -9.44 9.88 -18.36
N VAL A 505 -9.94 11.08 -18.67
CA VAL A 505 -10.80 11.34 -19.83
C VAL A 505 -10.06 11.03 -21.13
N VAL A 506 -8.82 11.51 -21.27
CA VAL A 506 -7.99 11.27 -22.45
C VAL A 506 -7.72 9.78 -22.64
N SER A 507 -7.44 9.04 -21.56
CA SER A 507 -7.18 7.60 -21.58
C SER A 507 -8.39 6.81 -22.08
N ILE A 508 -9.58 7.13 -21.56
CA ILE A 508 -10.85 6.52 -22.00
C ILE A 508 -11.09 6.83 -23.47
N MET A 509 -11.05 8.10 -23.84
CA MET A 509 -11.39 8.54 -25.19
C MET A 509 -10.41 8.03 -26.23
N ARG A 510 -9.11 7.96 -25.93
CA ARG A 510 -8.11 7.32 -26.79
C ARG A 510 -8.42 5.84 -27.01
N THR A 511 -8.83 5.14 -25.97
CA THR A 511 -9.15 3.72 -26.04
C THR A 511 -10.44 3.47 -26.83
N LEU A 512 -11.44 4.34 -26.66
CA LEU A 512 -12.73 4.24 -27.34
C LEU A 512 -12.73 4.86 -28.74
N ALA A 513 -11.74 5.67 -29.08
CA ALA A 513 -11.63 6.36 -30.37
C ALA A 513 -11.84 5.45 -31.60
N PRO A 514 -11.33 4.20 -31.65
CA PRO A 514 -11.59 3.28 -32.76
C PRO A 514 -13.03 2.74 -32.78
N THR A 515 -13.70 2.69 -31.63
CA THR A 515 -15.01 2.05 -31.44
C THR A 515 -16.18 3.04 -31.47
N LEU A 516 -15.94 4.35 -31.35
CA LEU A 516 -17.00 5.36 -31.37
C LEU A 516 -17.78 5.30 -32.71
N PRO A 517 -19.11 5.16 -32.72
CA PRO A 517 -19.87 4.99 -33.96
C PRO A 517 -19.86 6.25 -34.84
N ASP A 518 -19.89 7.45 -34.25
CA ASP A 518 -19.84 8.74 -34.97
C ASP A 518 -19.12 9.82 -34.14
N PRO A 519 -17.78 9.95 -34.27
CA PRO A 519 -17.01 10.93 -33.51
C PRO A 519 -17.37 12.38 -33.85
N SER A 520 -17.92 12.66 -35.05
CA SER A 520 -18.36 14.01 -35.43
C SER A 520 -19.63 14.42 -34.68
N ARG A 521 -20.56 13.49 -34.48
CA ARG A 521 -21.75 13.72 -33.65
C ARG A 521 -21.39 13.89 -32.17
N SER A 522 -20.48 13.07 -31.66
CA SER A 522 -19.94 13.20 -30.29
C SER A 522 -19.25 14.55 -30.08
N LEU A 523 -18.44 14.99 -31.06
CA LEU A 523 -17.81 16.31 -31.05
C LEU A 523 -18.85 17.43 -31.03
N GLY A 524 -19.88 17.37 -31.87
CA GLY A 524 -20.97 18.35 -31.88
C GLY A 524 -21.71 18.47 -30.54
N ARG A 525 -21.91 17.35 -29.83
CA ARG A 525 -22.50 17.35 -28.47
C ARG A 525 -21.57 17.98 -27.44
N ALA A 526 -20.30 17.61 -27.42
CA ALA A 526 -19.32 18.21 -26.51
C ALA A 526 -19.22 19.74 -26.70
N LEU A 527 -19.31 20.21 -27.95
CA LEU A 527 -19.35 21.64 -28.27
C LEU A 527 -20.64 22.32 -27.84
N THR A 528 -21.78 21.65 -28.00
CA THR A 528 -23.06 22.18 -27.52
C THR A 528 -23.05 22.30 -25.99
N PHE A 529 -22.51 21.31 -25.30
CA PHE A 529 -22.34 21.33 -23.84
C PHE A 529 -21.40 22.45 -23.40
N LEU A 530 -20.26 22.60 -24.08
CA LEU A 530 -19.31 23.69 -23.85
C LEU A 530 -19.94 25.07 -24.07
N ALA A 531 -20.80 25.21 -25.08
CA ALA A 531 -21.53 26.45 -25.34
C ALA A 531 -22.61 26.75 -24.29
N SER A 532 -23.17 25.72 -23.63
CA SER A 532 -24.16 25.88 -22.56
C SER A 532 -23.57 26.16 -21.18
N GLN A 533 -22.25 26.04 -21.01
CA GLN A 533 -21.62 26.31 -19.71
C GLN A 533 -21.58 27.80 -19.38
N HIS A 534 -22.02 28.14 -18.16
CA HIS A 534 -21.88 29.49 -17.61
C HIS A 534 -20.43 29.76 -17.16
N THR A 535 -20.07 31.04 -17.05
CA THR A 535 -18.74 31.51 -16.62
C THR A 535 -18.36 31.13 -15.20
N ASP A 536 -19.31 30.65 -14.39
CA ASP A 536 -19.14 30.36 -12.96
C ASP A 536 -18.55 28.97 -12.64
N LEU A 537 -18.32 28.14 -13.66
CA LEU A 537 -17.69 26.84 -13.47
C LEU A 537 -16.21 27.00 -13.11
N ALA A 538 -15.78 26.29 -12.06
CA ALA A 538 -14.37 26.20 -11.67
C ALA A 538 -13.53 25.85 -12.91
N GLU A 539 -12.49 26.65 -13.20
CA GLU A 539 -11.66 26.60 -14.41
C GLU A 539 -11.25 25.18 -14.83
N ILE A 540 -11.02 24.32 -13.83
CA ILE A 540 -10.67 22.90 -13.93
C ILE A 540 -11.66 22.09 -14.79
N SER A 541 -12.96 22.36 -14.70
CA SER A 541 -13.99 21.63 -15.46
C SER A 541 -13.97 21.98 -16.95
N THR A 542 -13.77 23.25 -17.26
CA THR A 542 -13.72 23.75 -18.64
C THR A 542 -12.44 23.32 -19.35
N TYR A 543 -11.31 23.22 -18.65
CA TYR A 543 -10.07 22.62 -19.19
C TYR A 543 -10.26 21.17 -19.61
N LYS A 544 -10.92 20.35 -18.80
CA LYS A 544 -11.24 18.95 -19.13
C LYS A 544 -12.08 18.86 -20.40
N LEU A 545 -13.06 19.77 -20.54
CA LEU A 545 -13.93 19.82 -21.70
C LEU A 545 -13.18 20.24 -22.98
N CYS A 546 -12.23 21.19 -22.87
CA CYS A 546 -11.32 21.53 -23.97
C CYS A 546 -10.49 20.33 -24.43
N THR A 547 -9.95 19.55 -23.49
CA THR A 547 -9.19 18.33 -23.80
C THR A 547 -10.08 17.28 -24.47
N LEU A 548 -11.29 17.08 -23.96
CA LEU A 548 -12.25 16.16 -24.54
C LEU A 548 -12.61 16.53 -25.99
N VAL A 549 -12.91 17.80 -26.24
CA VAL A 549 -13.17 18.35 -27.59
C VAL A 549 -11.97 18.11 -28.51
N SER A 550 -10.75 18.32 -27.99
CA SER A 550 -9.52 18.13 -28.75
C SER A 550 -9.30 16.67 -29.14
N VAL A 551 -9.53 15.74 -28.21
CA VAL A 551 -9.42 14.30 -28.47
C VAL A 551 -10.50 13.83 -29.44
N LEU A 552 -11.74 14.31 -29.30
CA LEU A 552 -12.83 14.01 -30.21
C LEU A 552 -12.55 14.52 -31.63
N PHE A 553 -12.05 15.74 -31.76
CA PHE A 553 -11.64 16.31 -33.04
C PHE A 553 -10.51 15.51 -33.68
N HIS A 554 -9.47 15.16 -32.93
CA HIS A 554 -8.39 14.35 -33.45
C HIS A 554 -8.88 12.96 -33.87
N THR A 555 -9.78 12.35 -33.09
CA THR A 555 -10.39 11.07 -33.43
C THR A 555 -11.20 11.17 -34.72
N ALA A 556 -12.05 12.19 -34.86
CA ALA A 556 -12.86 12.42 -36.05
C ALA A 556 -11.99 12.63 -37.30
N SER A 557 -10.94 13.45 -37.19
CA SER A 557 -10.02 13.74 -38.29
C SER A 557 -9.14 12.56 -38.66
N SER A 558 -8.73 11.72 -37.70
CA SER A 558 -7.89 10.53 -37.96
C SER A 558 -8.60 9.45 -38.80
N ARG A 559 -9.94 9.42 -38.80
CA ARG A 559 -10.75 8.51 -39.61
C ARG A 559 -10.89 8.96 -41.07
N LEU A 560 -10.52 10.19 -41.36
CA LEU A 560 -10.53 10.72 -42.72
C LEU A 560 -9.24 10.36 -43.46
N PRO A 561 -9.27 10.31 -44.80
CA PRO A 561 -8.05 10.16 -45.58
C PRO A 561 -7.00 11.21 -45.17
N ARG A 562 -5.73 10.80 -45.01
CA ARG A 562 -4.61 11.62 -44.49
C ARG A 562 -4.45 13.01 -45.12
N ASN A 563 -5.02 13.24 -46.30
CA ASN A 563 -4.90 14.50 -47.04
C ASN A 563 -6.04 15.48 -46.77
N ARG A 564 -7.03 15.13 -45.94
CA ARG A 564 -8.21 15.97 -45.67
C ARG A 564 -8.75 15.86 -44.23
N PRO A 565 -7.92 16.07 -43.19
CA PRO A 565 -8.37 15.98 -41.79
C PRO A 565 -9.48 16.97 -41.45
N VAL A 566 -9.55 18.06 -42.21
CA VAL A 566 -10.51 19.16 -42.06
C VAL A 566 -11.88 18.83 -42.66
N ASP A 567 -12.01 17.79 -43.50
CA ASP A 567 -13.29 17.46 -44.12
C ASP A 567 -14.38 17.07 -43.09
N CYS A 568 -14.00 16.65 -41.86
CA CYS A 568 -14.96 16.38 -40.78
C CYS A 568 -15.63 17.66 -40.27
N LEU A 569 -15.03 18.80 -40.57
CA LEU A 569 -15.50 20.14 -40.22
C LEU A 569 -16.39 20.73 -41.34
N ALA A 570 -16.39 20.14 -42.53
CA ALA A 570 -17.20 20.58 -43.66
C ALA A 570 -18.69 20.31 -43.36
N GLY A 571 -19.37 21.31 -42.81
CA GLY A 571 -20.77 21.22 -42.37
C GLY A 571 -21.00 21.64 -40.92
N MET A 572 -19.95 21.93 -40.16
CA MET A 572 -20.08 22.54 -38.84
C MET A 572 -20.43 24.03 -38.94
N SER A 573 -21.16 24.54 -37.96
CA SER A 573 -21.43 25.98 -37.87
C SER A 573 -20.14 26.76 -37.59
N PRO A 574 -20.06 28.04 -37.98
CA PRO A 574 -18.94 28.91 -37.63
C PRO A 574 -18.64 28.94 -36.12
N ASN A 575 -19.67 28.86 -35.27
CA ASN A 575 -19.51 28.82 -33.80
C ASN A 575 -18.82 27.54 -33.32
N HIS A 576 -19.20 26.38 -33.86
CA HIS A 576 -18.53 25.11 -33.55
C HIS A 576 -17.09 25.11 -34.02
N MET A 577 -16.84 25.64 -35.22
CA MET A 577 -15.49 25.82 -35.77
C MET A 577 -14.60 26.66 -34.86
N ALA A 578 -15.07 27.84 -34.44
CA ALA A 578 -14.35 28.73 -33.55
C ALA A 578 -14.10 28.06 -32.19
N SER A 579 -15.11 27.37 -31.65
CA SER A 579 -15.02 26.63 -30.37
C SER A 579 -14.00 25.50 -30.41
N ILE A 580 -13.96 24.71 -31.49
CA ILE A 580 -12.96 23.63 -31.66
C ILE A 580 -11.55 24.23 -31.73
N ALA A 581 -11.36 25.28 -32.55
CA ALA A 581 -10.07 25.93 -32.71
C ALA A 581 -9.53 26.45 -31.36
N VAL A 582 -10.37 27.11 -30.57
CA VAL A 582 -9.98 27.62 -29.24
C VAL A 582 -9.79 26.48 -28.24
N ALA A 583 -10.71 25.52 -28.16
CA ALA A 583 -10.58 24.37 -27.25
C ALA A 583 -9.30 23.56 -27.53
N PHE A 584 -8.96 23.36 -28.82
CA PHE A 584 -7.74 22.68 -29.24
C PHE A 584 -6.49 23.45 -28.87
N LEU A 585 -6.50 24.77 -29.07
CA LEU A 585 -5.40 25.65 -28.67
C LEU A 585 -5.17 25.58 -27.15
N VAL A 586 -6.23 25.83 -26.37
CA VAL A 586 -6.21 25.74 -24.89
C VAL A 586 -5.68 24.38 -24.43
N SER A 587 -6.19 23.29 -24.99
CA SER A 587 -5.73 21.94 -24.62
C SER A 587 -4.29 21.67 -25.03
N THR A 588 -3.79 22.25 -26.13
CA THR A 588 -2.41 22.05 -26.57
C THR A 588 -1.43 22.73 -25.62
N LEU A 589 -1.84 23.84 -25.03
CA LEU A 589 -0.99 24.71 -24.22
C LEU A 589 -0.92 24.27 -22.77
N LEU A 590 -2.08 23.96 -22.18
CA LEU A 590 -2.14 23.47 -20.80
C LEU A 590 -1.57 22.06 -20.64
N PHE A 591 -1.52 21.29 -21.73
CA PHE A 591 -1.18 19.87 -21.69
C PHE A 591 -0.14 19.47 -22.75
N GLY A 592 0.76 20.39 -23.13
CA GLY A 592 1.76 20.18 -24.19
C GLY A 592 2.57 18.88 -24.03
N TYR A 593 2.90 18.50 -22.80
CA TYR A 593 3.60 17.25 -22.48
C TYR A 593 2.68 16.00 -22.54
N PRO A 594 1.45 16.00 -22.00
CA PRO A 594 0.47 14.93 -22.20
C PRO A 594 0.05 14.68 -23.66
N MET A 595 -0.28 15.73 -24.43
CA MET A 595 -0.84 15.60 -25.78
C MET A 595 0.16 14.96 -26.76
N SER A 596 1.46 15.23 -26.58
CA SER A 596 2.53 14.58 -27.36
C SER A 596 2.66 13.08 -27.08
N ARG A 597 2.32 12.60 -25.86
CA ARG A 597 2.22 11.16 -25.54
C ARG A 597 0.96 10.50 -26.10
N VAL A 598 -0.11 11.28 -26.29
CA VAL A 598 -1.36 10.79 -26.89
C VAL A 598 -1.19 10.57 -28.39
N TYR A 599 -0.46 11.46 -29.07
CA TYR A 599 -0.31 11.45 -30.53
C TYR A 599 1.16 11.42 -30.97
N PRO A 600 1.82 10.24 -30.94
CA PRO A 600 3.16 10.11 -31.48
C PRO A 600 3.11 10.16 -33.02
N GLY A 601 3.59 11.24 -33.63
CA GLY A 601 3.89 11.25 -35.07
C GLY A 601 3.57 12.52 -35.86
N GLN A 602 2.90 13.51 -35.27
CA GLN A 602 2.77 14.86 -35.84
C GLN A 602 2.82 15.82 -34.65
N SER A 603 3.60 16.90 -34.71
CA SER A 603 3.59 17.91 -33.64
C SER A 603 2.13 18.36 -33.49
N SER A 604 1.58 18.25 -32.28
CA SER A 604 0.25 18.81 -31.94
C SER A 604 0.09 20.24 -32.48
N LEU A 605 1.20 20.98 -32.49
CA LEU A 605 1.39 22.29 -33.11
C LEU A 605 1.06 22.34 -34.61
N ALA A 606 1.43 21.34 -35.42
CA ALA A 606 1.12 21.33 -36.86
C ALA A 606 -0.38 21.11 -37.13
N VAL A 607 -1.03 20.28 -36.31
CA VAL A 607 -2.48 20.07 -36.37
C VAL A 607 -3.20 21.33 -35.90
N ALA A 608 -2.72 21.94 -34.81
CA ALA A 608 -3.23 23.22 -34.32
C ALA A 608 -3.08 24.31 -35.40
N ASP A 609 -1.91 24.45 -36.03
CA ASP A 609 -1.67 25.46 -37.07
C ASP A 609 -2.59 25.25 -38.28
N SER A 610 -2.79 24.01 -38.71
CA SER A 610 -3.71 23.68 -39.81
C SER A 610 -5.16 24.01 -39.46
N LEU A 611 -5.60 23.69 -38.24
CA LEU A 611 -6.94 23.98 -37.73
C LEU A 611 -7.17 25.49 -37.61
N LEU A 612 -6.22 26.22 -37.04
CA LEU A 612 -6.30 27.66 -36.83
C LEU A 612 -6.26 28.41 -38.17
N THR A 613 -5.41 27.98 -39.12
CA THR A 613 -5.37 28.53 -40.48
C THR A 613 -6.68 28.30 -41.22
N TYR A 614 -7.27 27.11 -41.10
CA TYR A 614 -8.57 26.83 -41.73
C TYR A 614 -9.71 27.60 -41.07
N ALA A 615 -9.72 27.72 -39.73
CA ALA A 615 -10.72 28.50 -39.02
C ALA A 615 -10.69 29.98 -39.45
N ALA A 616 -9.50 30.56 -39.64
CA ALA A 616 -9.32 31.91 -40.16
C ALA A 616 -9.81 32.09 -41.61
N GLN A 617 -9.89 31.02 -42.41
CA GLN A 617 -10.40 31.09 -43.79
C GLN A 617 -11.92 30.95 -43.89
N VAL A 618 -12.53 30.18 -42.98
CA VAL A 618 -13.96 29.85 -43.02
C VAL A 618 -14.82 30.86 -42.28
N ILE A 619 -14.27 31.49 -41.25
CA ILE A 619 -14.97 32.49 -40.45
C ILE A 619 -14.90 33.83 -41.19
N PRO A 620 -16.00 34.62 -41.22
CA PRO A 620 -16.04 35.89 -41.95
C PRO A 620 -14.90 36.84 -41.57
N ASP A 621 -14.58 37.78 -42.48
CA ASP A 621 -13.55 38.80 -42.24
C ASP A 621 -13.69 39.40 -40.83
N PRO A 622 -12.64 39.36 -39.98
CA PRO A 622 -12.67 39.84 -38.60
C PRO A 622 -13.13 41.30 -38.46
N ARG A 623 -13.03 42.08 -39.55
CA ARG A 623 -13.57 43.45 -39.64
C ARG A 623 -15.10 43.52 -39.60
N THR A 624 -15.78 42.45 -40.00
CA THR A 624 -17.25 42.38 -40.08
C THR A 624 -17.87 41.59 -38.93
N ALA A 625 -17.18 40.55 -38.44
CA ALA A 625 -17.58 39.78 -37.26
C ALA A 625 -16.32 39.25 -36.58
N SER A 626 -16.17 39.50 -35.27
CA SER A 626 -15.01 38.98 -34.54
C SER A 626 -15.07 37.45 -34.43
N PHE A 627 -13.91 36.80 -34.50
CA PHE A 627 -13.81 35.36 -34.30
C PHE A 627 -14.25 34.97 -32.89
N PHE A 628 -13.85 35.73 -31.86
CA PHE A 628 -14.25 35.46 -30.48
C PHE A 628 -15.71 35.80 -30.17
N ASP A 629 -16.43 36.55 -31.01
CA ASP A 629 -17.89 36.65 -30.89
C ASP A 629 -18.61 35.31 -31.17
N LEU A 630 -17.95 34.38 -31.86
CA LEU A 630 -18.47 33.03 -32.14
C LEU A 630 -18.06 31.99 -31.10
N VAL A 631 -17.16 32.35 -30.17
CA VAL A 631 -16.60 31.46 -29.15
C VAL A 631 -17.41 31.60 -27.85
N PRO A 632 -17.80 30.48 -27.20
CA PRO A 632 -18.45 30.49 -25.90
C PRO A 632 -17.72 31.35 -24.86
N VAL A 633 -18.49 32.03 -24.01
CA VAL A 633 -17.95 32.97 -23.00
C VAL A 633 -16.94 32.29 -22.08
N CYS A 634 -17.19 31.03 -21.67
CA CYS A 634 -16.29 30.27 -20.82
C CYS A 634 -14.91 30.02 -21.46
N LEU A 635 -14.86 29.74 -22.78
CA LEU A 635 -13.61 29.57 -23.52
C LEU A 635 -12.86 30.89 -23.67
N ARG A 636 -13.59 31.98 -23.89
CA ARG A 636 -12.99 33.33 -23.90
C ARG A 636 -12.36 33.67 -22.57
N ALA A 637 -13.05 33.36 -21.47
CA ALA A 637 -12.54 33.57 -20.12
C ALA A 637 -11.25 32.79 -19.87
N ILE A 638 -11.18 31.53 -20.30
CA ILE A 638 -9.94 30.75 -20.24
C ILE A 638 -8.82 31.41 -21.03
N VAL A 639 -9.04 31.72 -22.30
CA VAL A 639 -7.98 32.29 -23.14
C VAL A 639 -7.51 33.61 -22.56
N ALA A 640 -8.43 34.43 -22.05
CA ALA A 640 -8.07 35.67 -21.38
C ALA A 640 -7.22 35.45 -20.14
N THR A 641 -7.59 34.46 -19.31
CA THR A 641 -6.85 34.08 -18.10
C THR A 641 -5.46 33.53 -18.45
N MET A 642 -5.35 32.68 -19.47
CA MET A 642 -4.07 32.17 -19.97
C MET A 642 -3.14 33.29 -20.43
N ILE A 643 -3.66 34.22 -21.26
CA ILE A 643 -2.88 35.37 -21.73
C ILE A 643 -2.37 36.20 -20.54
N ARG A 644 -3.23 36.44 -19.55
CA ARG A 644 -2.87 37.15 -18.31
C ARG A 644 -1.82 36.38 -17.51
N GLU A 645 -2.04 35.11 -17.19
CA GLU A 645 -1.09 34.34 -16.39
C GLU A 645 0.28 34.20 -17.09
N TRP A 646 0.32 34.10 -18.42
CA TRP A 646 1.58 34.13 -19.16
C TRP A 646 2.32 35.45 -19.05
N THR A 647 1.62 36.59 -19.14
CA THR A 647 2.25 37.88 -18.93
C THR A 647 2.75 38.04 -17.49
N LYS A 648 2.18 37.31 -16.52
CA LYS A 648 2.55 37.30 -15.09
C LYS A 648 3.77 36.43 -14.82
N SER A 649 3.74 35.19 -15.31
CA SER A 649 4.82 34.21 -15.09
C SER A 649 6.13 34.63 -15.74
N THR A 650 6.09 35.31 -16.90
CA THR A 650 7.31 35.82 -17.53
C THR A 650 7.99 36.93 -16.72
N VAL A 651 7.24 37.66 -15.87
CA VAL A 651 7.80 38.67 -14.95
C VAL A 651 8.67 37.99 -13.89
N VAL A 652 8.10 36.96 -13.26
CA VAL A 652 8.69 36.29 -12.12
C VAL A 652 9.94 35.48 -12.53
N GLU A 653 9.97 34.89 -13.72
CA GLU A 653 11.16 34.14 -14.18
C GLU A 653 12.32 35.03 -14.63
N GLU A 654 12.06 36.24 -15.14
CA GLU A 654 13.13 37.21 -15.45
C GLU A 654 13.70 37.82 -14.15
N GLU A 655 12.86 38.07 -13.14
CA GLU A 655 13.30 38.54 -11.81
C GLU A 655 14.00 37.42 -11.00
N LYS A 656 13.47 36.19 -10.99
CA LYS A 656 14.09 35.04 -10.29
C LYS A 656 15.39 34.59 -10.93
N LYS A 657 15.57 34.69 -12.24
CA LYS A 657 16.89 34.41 -12.86
C LYS A 657 17.97 35.37 -12.40
N GLU A 658 17.60 36.55 -11.91
CA GLU A 658 18.55 37.50 -11.30
C GLU A 658 18.80 37.21 -9.81
N GLU A 659 17.94 36.43 -9.12
CA GLU A 659 18.09 36.09 -7.69
C GLU A 659 18.55 34.63 -7.43
N GLU A 660 18.17 33.65 -8.28
CA GLU A 660 18.47 32.21 -8.12
C GLU A 660 19.84 31.78 -8.69
N GLU A 661 20.65 32.71 -9.24
CA GLU A 661 22.08 32.42 -9.50
C GLU A 661 22.90 32.26 -8.18
N ASP A 662 22.31 32.51 -7.00
CA ASP A 662 23.02 32.48 -5.71
C ASP A 662 22.53 31.44 -4.67
N GLU A 663 21.36 30.78 -4.76
CA GLU A 663 20.88 29.86 -3.68
C GLU A 663 20.15 28.57 -4.15
N ASN A 664 20.85 27.42 -3.99
CA ASN A 664 20.43 26.01 -3.74
C ASN A 664 19.31 25.29 -4.54
N GLU A 665 19.65 24.09 -5.00
CA GLU A 665 18.91 23.21 -5.95
C GLU A 665 17.87 22.22 -5.35
N ASP A 666 17.40 22.33 -4.10
CA ASP A 666 16.72 21.19 -3.44
C ASP A 666 15.27 21.42 -2.95
N GLU A 667 14.53 22.43 -3.43
CA GLU A 667 13.09 22.55 -3.10
C GLU A 667 12.21 21.88 -4.17
N ASP A 668 11.47 20.87 -3.73
CA ASP A 668 10.46 20.14 -4.50
C ASP A 668 9.48 21.15 -5.14
N GLU A 669 9.62 21.36 -6.46
CA GLU A 669 8.76 22.26 -7.23
C GLU A 669 7.29 21.85 -7.09
N ASP A 670 6.50 22.68 -6.39
CA ASP A 670 5.05 22.52 -6.29
C ASP A 670 4.43 22.46 -7.70
N ASP A 671 3.72 21.35 -7.98
CA ASP A 671 3.04 20.99 -9.24
C ASP A 671 1.95 21.99 -9.71
N ASP A 672 1.80 23.14 -9.05
CA ASP A 672 0.69 24.06 -9.24
C ASP A 672 0.94 25.16 -10.31
N ASN A 673 2.11 25.21 -10.95
CA ASN A 673 2.37 26.19 -12.00
C ASN A 673 2.05 25.67 -13.41
N TRP A 674 0.76 25.34 -13.64
CA TRP A 674 0.21 24.79 -14.89
C TRP A 674 0.47 25.65 -16.14
N PHE A 675 0.86 26.92 -15.99
CA PHE A 675 1.07 27.88 -17.08
C PHE A 675 2.53 28.05 -17.52
N ARG A 676 3.49 27.29 -16.96
CA ARG A 676 4.89 27.28 -17.42
C ARG A 676 5.00 26.67 -18.83
N SER A 677 4.75 27.50 -19.84
CA SER A 677 5.08 27.22 -21.24
C SER A 677 6.39 27.92 -21.60
N ASP A 678 7.21 27.31 -22.45
CA ASP A 678 8.40 28.00 -22.94
C ASP A 678 8.01 29.29 -23.70
N LYS A 679 8.92 30.26 -23.68
CA LYS A 679 8.71 31.57 -24.32
C LYS A 679 8.24 31.40 -25.76
N ASP A 680 8.86 30.48 -26.51
CA ASP A 680 8.57 30.18 -27.91
C ASP A 680 7.12 29.71 -28.13
N THR A 681 6.58 28.86 -27.26
CA THR A 681 5.18 28.40 -27.32
C THR A 681 4.21 29.54 -27.01
N ILE A 682 4.54 30.43 -26.07
CA ILE A 682 3.75 31.63 -25.78
C ILE A 682 3.77 32.56 -27.00
N GLN A 683 4.93 32.81 -27.61
CA GLN A 683 5.05 33.64 -28.81
C GLN A 683 4.22 33.09 -29.97
N TRP A 684 4.35 31.78 -30.21
CA TRP A 684 3.62 31.07 -31.26
C TRP A 684 2.11 31.17 -31.01
N THR A 685 1.67 30.99 -29.77
CA THR A 685 0.24 31.08 -29.43
C THR A 685 -0.31 32.48 -29.64
N LEU A 686 0.37 33.50 -29.11
CA LEU A 686 -0.07 34.88 -29.23
C LEU A 686 -0.16 35.30 -30.69
N ALA A 687 0.81 34.91 -31.52
CA ALA A 687 0.76 35.15 -32.96
C ALA A 687 -0.49 34.54 -33.62
N HIS A 688 -0.87 33.32 -33.23
CA HIS A 688 -2.07 32.65 -33.75
C HIS A 688 -3.36 33.25 -33.23
N LEU A 689 -3.42 33.60 -31.94
CA LEU A 689 -4.57 34.28 -31.34
C LEU A 689 -4.80 35.65 -31.99
N VAL A 690 -3.74 36.42 -32.23
CA VAL A 690 -3.83 37.72 -32.92
C VAL A 690 -4.24 37.54 -34.37
N ARG A 691 -3.76 36.48 -35.05
CA ARG A 691 -4.20 36.16 -36.41
C ARG A 691 -5.69 35.81 -36.48
N LEU A 692 -6.24 35.17 -35.44
CA LEU A 692 -7.66 34.89 -35.35
C LEU A 692 -8.46 36.15 -35.02
N ASP A 693 -7.98 36.95 -34.05
CA ASP A 693 -8.68 38.12 -33.55
C ASP A 693 -7.75 39.05 -32.75
N SER A 694 -7.13 40.00 -33.44
CA SER A 694 -6.29 41.01 -32.82
C SER A 694 -7.05 41.88 -31.81
N GLN A 695 -8.34 42.10 -32.02
CA GLN A 695 -9.18 42.94 -31.17
C GLN A 695 -9.40 42.30 -29.81
N PHE A 696 -9.69 41.00 -29.77
CA PHE A 696 -9.87 40.29 -28.51
C PHE A 696 -8.58 40.25 -27.70
N VAL A 697 -7.45 39.91 -28.34
CA VAL A 697 -6.15 39.85 -27.65
C VAL A 697 -5.74 41.22 -27.10
N ALA A 698 -5.96 42.29 -27.87
CA ALA A 698 -5.72 43.65 -27.41
C ALA A 698 -6.57 43.99 -26.17
N ALA A 699 -7.85 43.62 -26.18
CA ALA A 699 -8.75 43.88 -25.05
C ALA A 699 -8.38 43.09 -23.78
N VAL A 700 -7.80 41.90 -23.92
CA VAL A 700 -7.37 41.10 -22.77
C VAL A 700 -6.10 41.67 -22.12
N LEU A 701 -5.14 42.12 -22.93
CA LEU A 701 -3.80 42.56 -22.49
C LEU A 701 -3.80 43.95 -21.82
N ASP A 702 -4.84 44.75 -22.02
CA ASP A 702 -4.82 46.17 -21.67
C ASP A 702 -5.22 46.49 -20.21
N HIS A 703 -5.33 45.47 -19.36
CA HIS A 703 -5.81 45.59 -17.99
C HIS A 703 -4.69 45.32 -16.96
N ASP A 704 -4.03 46.38 -16.46
CA ASP A 704 -3.02 46.39 -15.36
C ASP A 704 -1.72 45.57 -15.55
N TRP A 705 -0.81 46.02 -16.43
CA TRP A 705 0.48 45.36 -16.63
C TRP A 705 1.65 46.32 -16.84
N ASP A 706 2.84 45.88 -16.43
CA ASP A 706 4.12 46.55 -16.69
C ASP A 706 4.34 46.76 -18.20
N ALA A 707 4.61 48.01 -18.60
CA ALA A 707 4.73 48.42 -19.99
C ALA A 707 5.83 47.68 -20.78
N SER A 708 6.85 47.15 -20.09
CA SER A 708 7.99 46.46 -20.72
C SER A 708 7.66 45.03 -21.18
N LEU A 709 6.86 44.28 -20.41
CA LEU A 709 6.51 42.88 -20.66
C LEU A 709 5.36 42.75 -21.66
N VAL A 710 4.44 43.71 -21.62
CA VAL A 710 3.33 43.82 -22.57
C VAL A 710 3.85 44.14 -23.98
N ALA A 711 5.02 44.77 -24.12
CA ALA A 711 5.56 45.15 -25.42
C ALA A 711 5.77 43.94 -26.35
N PHE A 712 6.21 42.80 -25.79
CA PHE A 712 6.36 41.56 -26.56
C PHE A 712 5.00 41.01 -27.02
N ALA A 713 3.99 40.99 -26.15
CA ALA A 713 2.64 40.50 -26.46
C ALA A 713 1.84 41.47 -27.36
N LYS A 714 2.11 42.78 -27.29
CA LYS A 714 1.50 43.83 -28.14
C LYS A 714 2.16 43.95 -29.51
N ALA A 715 3.42 43.55 -29.68
CA ALA A 715 4.14 43.63 -30.96
C ALA A 715 3.37 43.05 -32.19
N PRO A 716 2.68 41.90 -32.11
CA PRO A 716 1.91 41.39 -33.23
C PRO A 716 0.57 42.11 -33.48
N ILE A 717 0.08 42.93 -32.55
CA ILE A 717 -1.24 43.57 -32.58
C ILE A 717 -1.17 44.89 -33.38
N PRO A 718 -2.08 45.14 -34.34
CA PRO A 718 -2.15 46.43 -35.03
C PRO A 718 -2.34 47.61 -34.06
N ALA A 719 -1.65 48.73 -34.31
CA ALA A 719 -1.74 49.93 -33.46
C ALA A 719 -3.18 50.44 -33.29
N GLU A 720 -3.97 50.39 -34.36
CA GLU A 720 -5.39 50.78 -34.34
C GLU A 720 -6.21 49.97 -33.32
N ASP A 721 -5.94 48.66 -33.19
CA ASP A 721 -6.64 47.81 -32.22
C ASP A 721 -6.13 48.04 -30.80
N GLN A 722 -4.85 48.38 -30.61
CA GLN A 722 -4.30 48.76 -29.30
C GLN A 722 -4.89 50.08 -28.80
N ASP A 723 -5.04 51.06 -29.68
CA ASP A 723 -5.69 52.34 -29.36
C ASP A 723 -7.17 52.12 -29.01
N CYS A 724 -7.86 51.26 -29.77
CA CYS A 724 -9.24 50.88 -29.46
C CYS A 724 -9.35 50.20 -28.08
N ALA A 725 -8.42 49.30 -27.73
CA ALA A 725 -8.41 48.60 -26.45
C ALA A 725 -8.19 49.58 -25.28
N THR A 726 -7.26 50.54 -25.44
CA THR A 726 -7.00 51.61 -24.45
C THR A 726 -8.25 52.42 -24.16
N VAL A 727 -8.95 52.84 -25.21
CA VAL A 727 -10.21 53.56 -25.07
C VAL A 727 -11.28 52.68 -24.41
N ALA A 728 -11.37 51.40 -24.79
CA ALA A 728 -12.34 50.47 -24.23
C ALA A 728 -12.12 50.23 -22.73
N GLY A 729 -10.86 50.02 -22.31
CA GLY A 729 -10.47 49.81 -20.92
C GLY A 729 -10.86 51.00 -20.04
N TYR A 730 -10.55 52.22 -20.49
CA TYR A 730 -10.90 53.44 -19.76
C TYR A 730 -12.42 53.63 -19.62
N ILE A 731 -13.20 53.30 -20.67
CA ILE A 731 -14.66 53.35 -20.59
C ILE A 731 -15.20 52.32 -19.60
N VAL A 732 -14.69 51.10 -19.63
CA VAL A 732 -15.08 50.02 -18.71
C VAL A 732 -14.80 50.43 -17.27
N GLU A 733 -13.64 51.01 -16.98
CA GLU A 733 -13.26 51.51 -15.66
C GLU A 733 -14.17 52.65 -15.18
N LEU A 734 -14.42 53.65 -16.02
CA LEU A 734 -15.31 54.77 -15.70
C LEU A 734 -16.74 54.28 -15.43
N VAL A 735 -17.25 53.33 -16.22
CA VAL A 735 -18.61 52.80 -16.00
C VAL A 735 -18.68 51.87 -14.78
N ALA A 736 -17.63 51.10 -14.50
CA ALA A 736 -17.53 50.28 -13.30
C ALA A 736 -17.55 51.14 -12.03
N THR A 737 -16.88 52.30 -12.05
CA THR A 737 -16.83 53.30 -10.98
C THR A 737 -18.04 54.26 -10.94
N GLN A 738 -19.09 53.97 -11.73
CA GLN A 738 -20.34 54.75 -11.81
C GLN A 738 -20.21 56.16 -12.42
N GLN A 739 -19.13 56.45 -13.15
CA GLN A 739 -18.85 57.74 -13.79
C GLN A 739 -19.36 57.78 -15.24
N VAL A 740 -20.64 57.43 -15.45
CA VAL A 740 -21.25 57.26 -16.79
C VAL A 740 -21.18 58.54 -17.64
N SER A 741 -21.36 59.72 -17.02
CA SER A 741 -21.26 61.00 -17.72
C SER A 741 -19.85 61.28 -18.27
N GLN A 742 -18.81 60.91 -17.50
CA GLN A 742 -17.42 61.08 -17.93
C GLN A 742 -17.06 60.09 -19.04
N ALA A 743 -17.58 58.86 -18.97
CA ALA A 743 -17.43 57.89 -20.06
C ALA A 743 -18.06 58.40 -21.37
N ALA A 744 -19.21 59.09 -21.29
CA ALA A 744 -19.87 59.68 -22.45
C ALA A 744 -19.11 60.88 -23.03
N GLU A 745 -18.58 61.76 -22.19
CA GLU A 745 -17.72 62.88 -22.61
C GLU A 745 -16.44 62.36 -23.26
N TYR A 746 -15.79 61.35 -22.65
CA TYR A 746 -14.60 60.72 -23.20
C TYR A 746 -14.90 60.07 -24.56
N TRP A 747 -15.99 59.31 -24.69
CA TRP A 747 -16.43 58.71 -25.96
C TRP A 747 -16.60 59.71 -27.10
N GLN A 748 -17.11 60.91 -26.79
CA GLN A 748 -17.26 61.99 -27.78
C GLN A 748 -15.93 62.61 -28.18
N SER A 749 -14.96 62.63 -27.26
CA SER A 749 -13.62 63.21 -27.46
C SER A 749 -12.64 62.30 -28.19
N VAL A 750 -12.93 60.99 -28.27
CA VAL A 750 -12.07 59.99 -28.92
C VAL A 750 -11.88 60.32 -30.40
N ASP A 751 -10.64 60.22 -30.86
CA ASP A 751 -10.24 60.52 -32.24
C ASP A 751 -11.08 59.72 -33.25
N ARG A 752 -11.42 60.35 -34.38
CA ARG A 752 -12.18 59.74 -35.48
C ARG A 752 -11.45 58.57 -36.15
N THR A 753 -10.15 58.43 -35.89
CA THR A 753 -9.31 57.32 -36.34
C THR A 753 -9.63 56.02 -35.60
N VAL A 754 -10.19 56.09 -34.39
CA VAL A 754 -10.56 54.93 -33.57
C VAL A 754 -11.95 54.42 -33.97
N SER A 755 -12.06 53.13 -34.27
CA SER A 755 -13.33 52.52 -34.67
C SER A 755 -14.24 52.33 -33.45
N ARG A 756 -15.28 53.15 -33.35
CA ARG A 756 -16.27 53.10 -32.26
C ARG A 756 -16.95 51.73 -32.12
N ASP A 757 -17.21 51.04 -33.22
CA ASP A 757 -17.81 49.69 -33.18
C ASP A 757 -16.86 48.66 -32.55
N VAL A 758 -15.56 48.81 -32.80
CA VAL A 758 -14.51 47.94 -32.23
C VAL A 758 -14.37 48.22 -30.73
N VAL A 759 -14.31 49.49 -30.33
CA VAL A 759 -14.23 49.86 -28.91
C VAL A 759 -15.43 49.35 -28.13
N ALA A 760 -16.64 49.48 -28.70
CA ALA A 760 -17.86 48.98 -28.06
C ALA A 760 -17.87 47.45 -27.88
N ARG A 761 -17.28 46.73 -28.84
CA ARG A 761 -17.11 45.27 -28.78
C ARG A 761 -16.10 44.87 -27.71
N MET A 762 -14.93 45.49 -27.69
CA MET A 762 -13.87 45.26 -26.70
C MET A 762 -14.35 45.54 -25.28
N ALA A 763 -15.06 46.66 -25.08
CA ALA A 763 -15.62 47.02 -23.78
C ALA A 763 -16.62 45.97 -23.26
N ARG A 764 -17.41 45.35 -24.16
CA ARG A 764 -18.31 44.25 -23.81
C ARG A 764 -17.54 43.01 -23.36
N TRP A 765 -16.47 42.64 -24.06
CA TRP A 765 -15.65 41.49 -23.64
C TRP A 765 -14.95 41.75 -22.31
N MET A 766 -14.35 42.92 -22.11
CA MET A 766 -13.74 43.30 -20.84
C MET A 766 -14.77 43.25 -19.69
N ALA A 767 -15.99 43.72 -19.92
CA ALA A 767 -17.07 43.64 -18.94
C ALA A 767 -17.39 42.18 -18.57
N GLN A 768 -17.55 41.31 -19.57
CA GLN A 768 -17.82 39.88 -19.40
C GLN A 768 -16.69 39.14 -18.67
N LEU A 769 -15.44 39.52 -18.92
CA LEU A 769 -14.26 38.85 -18.37
C LEU A 769 -13.93 39.32 -16.94
N ASN A 770 -14.14 40.60 -16.63
CA ASN A 770 -13.70 41.19 -15.37
C ASN A 770 -14.80 41.30 -14.31
N TYR A 771 -16.06 41.29 -14.74
CA TYR A 771 -17.21 41.46 -13.84
C TYR A 771 -18.20 40.31 -13.94
N SER A 772 -17.76 39.11 -14.36
CA SER A 772 -18.59 37.89 -14.38
C SER A 772 -19.27 37.62 -13.03
N ASN A 773 -18.58 37.92 -11.92
CA ASN A 773 -19.10 37.79 -10.56
C ASN A 773 -20.05 38.93 -10.12
N SER A 774 -20.27 39.94 -10.97
CA SER A 774 -21.13 41.10 -10.72
C SER A 774 -21.99 41.40 -11.94
N PRO A 775 -23.03 40.58 -12.23
CA PRO A 775 -23.85 40.69 -13.42
C PRO A 775 -24.52 42.08 -13.57
N ALA A 776 -24.83 42.75 -12.46
CA ALA A 776 -25.36 44.11 -12.47
C ALA A 776 -24.35 45.15 -13.00
N THR A 777 -23.05 44.94 -12.75
CA THR A 777 -21.98 45.81 -13.28
C THR A 777 -21.76 45.52 -14.76
N GLU A 778 -21.74 44.24 -15.16
CA GLU A 778 -21.66 43.84 -16.56
C GLU A 778 -22.82 44.43 -17.38
N GLU A 779 -24.08 44.21 -16.95
CA GLU A 779 -25.28 44.73 -17.63
C GLU A 779 -25.23 46.25 -17.77
N ARG A 780 -24.75 46.96 -16.74
CA ARG A 780 -24.60 48.42 -16.77
C ARG A 780 -23.55 48.85 -17.79
N ILE A 781 -22.38 48.22 -17.81
CA ILE A 781 -21.32 48.53 -18.79
C ILE A 781 -21.83 48.28 -20.21
N VAL A 782 -22.48 47.14 -20.45
CA VAL A 782 -23.05 46.79 -21.76
C VAL A 782 -24.13 47.78 -22.19
N ALA A 783 -25.04 48.18 -21.30
CA ALA A 783 -26.09 49.14 -21.59
C ALA A 783 -25.53 50.52 -21.95
N VAL A 784 -24.55 51.01 -21.19
CA VAL A 784 -23.91 52.31 -21.46
C VAL A 784 -23.17 52.28 -22.80
N VAL A 785 -22.39 51.23 -23.05
CA VAL A 785 -21.66 51.08 -24.32
C VAL A 785 -22.63 51.03 -25.51
N GLN A 786 -23.75 50.30 -25.41
CA GLN A 786 -24.77 50.28 -26.46
C GLN A 786 -25.39 51.66 -26.71
N GLN A 787 -25.68 52.43 -25.66
CA GLN A 787 -26.20 53.80 -25.77
C GLN A 787 -25.18 54.73 -26.47
N LEU A 788 -23.90 54.60 -26.12
CA LEU A 788 -22.82 55.38 -26.73
C LEU A 788 -22.63 55.05 -28.21
N SER A 789 -22.81 53.79 -28.61
CA SER A 789 -22.77 53.39 -30.03
C SER A 789 -23.95 53.94 -30.82
N CYS A 790 -25.18 53.92 -30.28
CA CYS A 790 -26.39 54.34 -31.01
C CYS A 790 -26.44 55.85 -31.30
N ASN A 791 -25.89 56.69 -30.41
CA ASN A 791 -25.95 58.15 -30.49
C ASN A 791 -25.02 58.77 -31.57
N THR A 792 -24.35 57.96 -32.38
CA THR A 792 -23.37 58.43 -33.37
C THR A 792 -23.87 58.41 -34.82
N SER A 793 -25.12 58.02 -35.03
CA SER A 793 -25.77 57.93 -36.36
C SER A 793 -26.56 59.18 -36.80
N PHE A 794 -26.33 60.34 -36.15
CA PHE A 794 -26.96 61.62 -36.49
C PHE A 794 -26.01 62.61 -37.16
#